data_AF-D5EKN9-F1
#
_entry.id   AF-D5EKN9-F1
#
_cell.length_a   1.000
_cell.length_b   1.000
_cell.length_c   1.000
_cell.angle_alpha   90.00
_cell.angle_beta   90.00
_cell.angle_gamma   90.00
#
_symmetry.space_group_name_H-M   'P 1'
#
loop_
_entity.id
_entity.type
_entity.pdbx_description
1 polymer ?
#
loop_
_entity_poly.entity_id
_entity_poly.type
_entity_poly.pdbx_seq_one_letter_code
_entity_poly.pdbx_strand_id
1 'polypeptide(L)'
;MAAKRPIRWLLVLWTVSLLLSYSVRAIRGFQQPALEDQKSLSVQVDHVVSEDGAVEIAYREYGVSQAATPILLLHGNPMGGRAMRTLAEDLAVTHPVLVPDLPGLGFSSRNLTTYSAINQVSTLLGWLDALETGSVDVVAYSQGGAVALELAQRAPDRVRSITLLASVGLQEHELLGSYELNQPVYAVYYAALWSARWLLPHFGCLDDPVFSPTSALNFAQTDLRRNQAAMESLRIPTLILHSPADTVVPYSAAKAHADLIAHAEFIALDGGHISPIQSAESTLPPIRSFLTRVDQGLALTASSTLPSDRSHQPGLAETTSPKAQYLSILSLTALLFLMVFASEDLSCIAGGILAATGALPLWAAILGCFLGIWISDLLLYAVGATFGSRVLNWGPFRRLKNNPEVDRMRTAYASKGLKIVFLTRFLPGSRVAAYIVAGTLHLGFIRFSIWLFVAAAVWTPILVSLAFCVGHPLIHWWESYGLRLLPLIAVSLIALHLSIRALTKSFTYRGRAELRGRWRRLTKWEYWPALPVYLPVFVYGCWLAIRYRSTTVWGLCNPGIEPISGLAMESKSAILSNLNAHSGKLPEWTLLAENSDPEKRLQQFLEFKRLAALDWPVVFKPDVGQRGEGVAIIRSKADAARYLNANAEAIIAQAYASGDEYGVFFTRMPGAKGRIFSITEKRLPQLIGDGERTVERLILDDPRAVAQAKHYLRVNAERVNTTPAKGEIIQLVELGTHCRGAIFLDGNHLASDALAEALNEVVDSFEGFGFGRFDLRVPSAEDLQAGRHFKILELNGVSSESTDIYDPKNSILAGWTKLCRQWALAFKIGDRFRSAGHTPPRPRDVFATIRRHREREHFEAADIQTASETD
;
A
#
# COMPACT_ATOMS: atom_id res chain seq x y z
N MET A 1 -4.78 -32.66 16.26
CA MET A 1 -5.32 -32.36 14.92
C MET A 1 -6.86 -32.50 14.87
N ALA A 2 -7.60 -32.03 15.89
CA ALA A 2 -9.02 -32.38 16.09
C ALA A 2 -10.00 -31.21 16.32
N ALA A 3 -9.59 -29.95 16.10
CA ALA A 3 -10.47 -28.78 16.28
C ALA A 3 -11.02 -28.18 14.96
N LYS A 4 -10.70 -28.76 13.79
CA LYS A 4 -11.13 -28.25 12.46
C LYS A 4 -12.49 -28.79 11.97
N ARG A 5 -13.16 -29.64 12.75
CA ARG A 5 -14.41 -30.31 12.32
C ARG A 5 -15.70 -29.46 12.42
N PRO A 6 -15.94 -28.60 13.43
CA PRO A 6 -17.24 -27.93 13.54
C PRO A 6 -17.47 -26.86 12.46
N ILE A 7 -16.43 -26.10 12.09
CA ILE A 7 -16.53 -25.05 11.06
C ILE A 7 -16.85 -25.66 9.68
N ARG A 8 -16.30 -26.83 9.36
CA ARG A 8 -16.58 -27.51 8.09
C ARG A 8 -18.05 -27.94 7.98
N TRP A 9 -18.62 -28.48 9.06
CA TRP A 9 -20.02 -28.88 9.09
C TRP A 9 -20.98 -27.68 9.07
N LEU A 10 -20.64 -26.58 9.76
CA LEU A 10 -21.40 -25.34 9.69
C LEU A 10 -21.41 -24.74 8.27
N LEU A 11 -20.27 -24.77 7.57
CA LEU A 11 -20.17 -24.32 6.17
C LEU A 11 -20.97 -25.22 5.21
N VAL A 12 -20.97 -26.53 5.43
CA VAL A 12 -21.79 -27.47 4.65
C VAL A 12 -23.28 -27.21 4.90
N LEU A 13 -23.69 -27.10 6.16
CA LEU A 13 -25.08 -26.81 6.53
C LEU A 13 -25.55 -25.47 5.92
N TRP A 14 -24.74 -24.41 6.08
CA TRP A 14 -25.01 -23.10 5.50
C TRP A 14 -25.15 -23.17 3.97
N THR A 15 -24.22 -23.83 3.28
CA THR A 15 -24.28 -24.00 1.81
C THR A 15 -25.55 -24.72 1.38
N VAL A 16 -25.91 -25.82 2.05
CA VAL A 16 -27.13 -26.60 1.74
C VAL A 16 -28.39 -25.77 1.99
N SER A 17 -28.48 -25.09 3.13
CA SER A 17 -29.61 -24.21 3.44
C SER A 17 -29.73 -23.04 2.45
N LEU A 18 -28.60 -22.49 2.01
CA LEU A 18 -28.57 -21.41 1.04
C LEU A 18 -29.09 -21.88 -0.32
N LEU A 19 -28.60 -23.02 -0.83
CA LEU A 19 -29.09 -23.62 -2.07
C LEU A 19 -30.59 -23.91 -2.03
N LEU A 20 -31.08 -24.49 -0.93
CA LEU A 20 -32.51 -24.75 -0.74
C LEU A 20 -33.33 -23.45 -0.74
N SER A 21 -32.82 -22.40 -0.10
CA SER A 21 -33.43 -21.06 -0.12
C SER A 21 -33.54 -20.53 -1.54
N TYR A 22 -32.49 -20.62 -2.37
CA TYR A 22 -32.55 -20.22 -3.78
C TYR A 22 -33.55 -21.04 -4.59
N SER A 23 -33.64 -22.36 -4.36
CA SER A 23 -34.62 -23.21 -5.04
C SER A 23 -36.06 -22.80 -4.69
N VAL A 24 -36.36 -22.51 -3.42
CA VAL A 24 -37.69 -22.03 -3.00
C VAL A 24 -38.03 -20.69 -3.67
N ARG A 25 -37.06 -19.77 -3.75
CA ARG A 25 -37.23 -18.45 -4.39
C ARG A 25 -37.43 -18.56 -5.90
N ALA A 26 -36.71 -19.47 -6.56
CA ALA A 26 -36.87 -19.74 -7.99
C ALA A 26 -38.26 -20.33 -8.30
N ILE A 27 -38.76 -21.26 -7.47
CA ILE A 27 -40.09 -21.88 -7.64
C ILE A 27 -41.22 -20.87 -7.41
N ARG A 28 -41.09 -19.98 -6.43
CA ARG A 28 -42.10 -18.95 -6.14
C ARG A 28 -42.13 -17.82 -7.18
N GLY A 29 -41.14 -17.77 -8.08
CA GLY A 29 -40.83 -16.57 -8.86
C GLY A 29 -40.21 -15.51 -7.95
N PHE A 30 -39.18 -14.81 -8.43
CA PHE A 30 -38.58 -13.68 -7.70
C PHE A 30 -39.54 -12.48 -7.52
N GLN A 31 -40.78 -12.59 -8.00
CA GLN A 31 -41.81 -11.56 -7.93
C GLN A 31 -42.99 -12.09 -7.11
N GLN A 32 -43.37 -11.34 -6.07
CA GLN A 32 -44.67 -11.53 -5.43
C GLN A 32 -45.78 -11.29 -6.47
N PRO A 33 -46.90 -12.03 -6.42
CA PRO A 33 -48.04 -11.75 -7.29
C PRO A 33 -48.53 -10.31 -7.08
N ALA A 34 -48.77 -9.60 -8.17
CA ALA A 34 -49.43 -8.30 -8.14
C ALA A 34 -50.76 -8.42 -7.40
N LEU A 35 -51.06 -7.48 -6.50
CA LEU A 35 -52.32 -7.44 -5.78
C LEU A 35 -53.45 -6.99 -6.72
N GLU A 36 -54.70 -7.39 -6.42
CA GLU A 36 -55.87 -7.15 -7.28
C GLU A 36 -56.13 -5.67 -7.64
N ASP A 37 -55.59 -4.71 -6.88
CA ASP A 37 -55.76 -3.25 -7.06
C ASP A 37 -54.59 -2.54 -7.77
N GLN A 38 -53.56 -3.28 -8.17
CA GLN A 38 -52.32 -2.72 -8.71
C GLN A 38 -52.35 -2.65 -10.24
N LYS A 39 -52.21 -1.43 -10.78
CA LYS A 39 -52.02 -1.17 -12.21
C LYS A 39 -50.53 -1.00 -12.52
N SER A 40 -50.18 -1.18 -13.80
CA SER A 40 -48.84 -0.95 -14.29
C SER A 40 -48.88 -0.24 -15.64
N LEU A 41 -48.01 0.76 -15.83
CA LEU A 41 -47.87 1.51 -17.06
C LEU A 41 -46.40 1.64 -17.43
N SER A 42 -46.07 1.37 -18.69
CA SER A 42 -44.73 1.53 -19.21
C SER A 42 -44.55 2.92 -19.82
N VAL A 43 -43.51 3.63 -19.41
CA VAL A 43 -43.24 5.02 -19.78
C VAL A 43 -41.88 5.14 -20.45
N GLN A 44 -41.83 5.82 -21.59
CA GLN A 44 -40.57 6.20 -22.25
C GLN A 44 -40.05 7.49 -21.63
N VAL A 45 -38.78 7.52 -21.22
CA VAL A 45 -38.21 8.70 -20.56
C VAL A 45 -36.95 9.12 -21.30
N ASP A 46 -36.95 10.34 -21.84
CA ASP A 46 -35.77 10.91 -22.49
C ASP A 46 -34.72 11.26 -21.42
N HIS A 47 -33.51 10.76 -21.65
CA HIS A 47 -32.36 10.84 -20.77
C HIS A 47 -32.51 10.06 -19.44
N VAL A 48 -31.87 8.88 -19.44
CA VAL A 48 -31.37 8.10 -18.28
C VAL A 48 -32.22 6.88 -17.79
N VAL A 49 -32.41 5.94 -18.73
CA VAL A 49 -32.18 4.45 -18.72
C VAL A 49 -33.07 3.46 -17.93
N SER A 50 -33.63 2.52 -18.71
CA SER A 50 -33.44 1.05 -18.60
C SER A 50 -32.68 0.54 -19.86
N GLU A 51 -32.14 -0.70 -19.91
CA GLU A 51 -31.48 -1.25 -21.13
C GLU A 51 -32.38 -1.14 -22.38
N ASP A 52 -33.71 -1.11 -22.17
CA ASP A 52 -34.74 -1.08 -23.21
C ASP A 52 -35.41 0.31 -23.36
N GLY A 53 -34.95 1.34 -22.64
CA GLY A 53 -35.46 2.72 -22.71
C GLY A 53 -36.81 2.97 -22.01
N ALA A 54 -37.51 1.92 -21.55
CA ALA A 54 -38.81 2.01 -20.89
C ALA A 54 -38.70 1.78 -19.37
N VAL A 55 -39.47 2.53 -18.57
CA VAL A 55 -39.62 2.30 -17.13
C VAL A 55 -41.05 1.88 -16.85
N GLU A 56 -41.21 0.69 -16.28
CA GLU A 56 -42.50 0.21 -15.79
C GLU A 56 -42.80 0.81 -14.41
N ILE A 57 -43.91 1.55 -14.31
CA ILE A 57 -44.40 2.15 -13.07
C ILE A 57 -45.63 1.38 -12.61
N ALA A 58 -45.50 0.75 -11.45
CA ALA A 58 -46.64 0.18 -10.74
C ALA A 58 -47.34 1.28 -9.93
N TYR A 59 -48.67 1.31 -9.94
CA TYR A 59 -49.41 2.37 -9.27
C TYR A 59 -50.82 1.91 -8.87
N ARG A 60 -51.48 2.73 -8.04
CA ARG A 60 -52.87 2.54 -7.61
C ARG A 60 -53.66 3.81 -7.81
N GLU A 61 -54.95 3.65 -8.07
CA GLU A 61 -55.90 4.75 -8.21
C GLU A 61 -57.03 4.55 -7.19
N TYR A 62 -57.40 5.63 -6.50
CA TYR A 62 -58.53 5.64 -5.57
C TYR A 62 -59.48 6.80 -5.91
N GLY A 63 -60.78 6.58 -5.76
CA GLY A 63 -61.83 7.56 -6.08
C GLY A 63 -62.24 7.56 -7.56
N VAL A 64 -63.49 7.97 -7.86
CA VAL A 64 -64.11 7.83 -9.21
C VAL A 64 -64.51 9.19 -9.83
N SER A 65 -64.37 10.30 -9.10
CA SER A 65 -64.89 11.60 -9.53
C SER A 65 -63.90 12.36 -10.42
N GLN A 66 -64.13 12.41 -11.73
CA GLN A 66 -63.26 13.12 -12.70
C GLN A 66 -63.29 14.65 -12.60
N ALA A 67 -64.12 15.24 -11.73
CA ALA A 67 -64.34 16.69 -11.68
C ALA A 67 -63.35 17.47 -10.78
N ALA A 68 -62.64 16.80 -9.87
CA ALA A 68 -61.69 17.43 -8.96
C ALA A 68 -60.24 17.22 -9.43
N THR A 69 -59.33 18.12 -9.04
CA THR A 69 -57.89 17.99 -9.33
C THR A 69 -57.35 16.76 -8.60
N PRO A 70 -56.63 15.84 -9.28
CA PRO A 70 -56.15 14.62 -8.64
C PRO A 70 -55.02 14.91 -7.66
N ILE A 71 -55.00 14.14 -6.56
CA ILE A 71 -53.92 14.12 -5.58
C ILE A 71 -52.86 13.11 -6.02
N LEU A 72 -51.63 13.56 -6.21
CA LEU A 72 -50.47 12.70 -6.36
C LEU A 72 -49.89 12.39 -4.97
N LEU A 73 -50.11 11.16 -4.49
CA LEU A 73 -49.67 10.71 -3.17
C LEU A 73 -48.34 9.95 -3.26
N LEU A 74 -47.25 10.62 -2.89
CA LEU A 74 -45.89 10.09 -2.95
C LEU A 74 -45.49 9.42 -1.63
N HIS A 75 -45.11 8.15 -1.71
CA HIS A 75 -44.64 7.39 -0.54
C HIS A 75 -43.17 7.70 -0.19
N GLY A 76 -42.76 7.24 1.00
CA GLY A 76 -41.39 7.28 1.48
C GLY A 76 -40.62 5.97 1.25
N ASN A 77 -39.33 5.97 1.56
CA ASN A 77 -38.45 4.81 1.46
C ASN A 77 -38.25 4.18 2.84
N PRO A 78 -38.18 2.84 2.94
CA PRO A 78 -38.09 1.83 1.87
C PRO A 78 -39.42 1.27 1.37
N MET A 79 -40.52 1.97 1.62
CA MET A 79 -41.87 1.47 1.31
C MET A 79 -42.22 1.62 -0.18
N GLY A 80 -43.44 1.23 -0.54
CA GLY A 80 -44.10 1.52 -1.81
C GLY A 80 -45.47 2.14 -1.58
N GLY A 81 -46.19 2.46 -2.64
CA GLY A 81 -47.54 3.04 -2.62
C GLY A 81 -48.56 2.20 -1.83
N ARG A 82 -48.36 0.88 -1.70
CA ARG A 82 -49.19 0.02 -0.82
C ARG A 82 -49.24 0.53 0.62
N ALA A 83 -48.15 1.09 1.13
CA ALA A 83 -48.10 1.62 2.49
C ALA A 83 -48.98 2.86 2.68
N MET A 84 -49.34 3.54 1.60
CA MET A 84 -50.17 4.74 1.61
C MET A 84 -51.67 4.43 1.55
N ARG A 85 -52.06 3.15 1.47
CA ARG A 85 -53.44 2.72 1.22
C ARG A 85 -54.46 3.41 2.13
N THR A 86 -54.24 3.41 3.44
CA THR A 86 -55.19 3.99 4.41
C THR A 86 -55.39 5.48 4.13
N LEU A 87 -54.30 6.24 3.99
CA LEU A 87 -54.38 7.66 3.68
C LEU A 87 -55.00 7.92 2.28
N ALA A 88 -54.72 7.06 1.30
CA ALA A 88 -55.25 7.17 -0.05
C ALA A 88 -56.78 6.96 -0.08
N GLU A 89 -57.28 5.90 0.58
CA GLU A 89 -58.72 5.60 0.70
C GLU A 89 -59.47 6.76 1.37
N ASP A 90 -58.87 7.37 2.39
CA ASP A 90 -59.46 8.50 3.10
C ASP A 90 -59.44 9.80 2.27
N LEU A 91 -58.38 10.09 1.52
CA LEU A 91 -58.33 11.25 0.64
C LEU A 91 -59.28 11.11 -0.57
N ALA A 92 -59.45 9.87 -1.04
CA ALA A 92 -60.29 9.49 -2.18
C ALA A 92 -61.78 9.84 -2.02
N VAL A 93 -62.22 10.11 -0.79
CA VAL A 93 -63.57 10.60 -0.48
C VAL A 93 -63.84 11.97 -1.12
N THR A 94 -62.81 12.79 -1.33
CA THR A 94 -62.95 14.18 -1.81
C THR A 94 -62.32 14.44 -3.17
N HIS A 95 -61.20 13.77 -3.47
CA HIS A 95 -60.41 13.97 -4.68
C HIS A 95 -59.97 12.62 -5.24
N PRO A 96 -59.81 12.45 -6.56
CA PRO A 96 -59.09 11.29 -7.10
C PRO A 96 -57.67 11.22 -6.54
N VAL A 97 -57.17 10.03 -6.21
CA VAL A 97 -55.82 9.85 -5.66
C VAL A 97 -55.03 8.89 -6.53
N LEU A 98 -53.88 9.36 -7.00
CA LEU A 98 -52.89 8.60 -7.76
C LEU A 98 -51.71 8.26 -6.83
N VAL A 99 -51.43 6.97 -6.67
CA VAL A 99 -50.37 6.47 -5.77
C VAL A 99 -49.35 5.64 -6.56
N PRO A 100 -48.31 6.27 -7.12
CA PRO A 100 -47.25 5.54 -7.81
C PRO A 100 -46.30 4.86 -6.82
N ASP A 101 -45.77 3.71 -7.19
CA ASP A 101 -44.53 3.18 -6.63
C ASP A 101 -43.36 3.89 -7.33
N LEU A 102 -42.53 4.62 -6.58
CA LEU A 102 -41.39 5.34 -7.13
C LEU A 102 -40.37 4.37 -7.77
N PRO A 103 -39.65 4.77 -8.84
CA PRO A 103 -38.67 3.91 -9.51
C PRO A 103 -37.62 3.35 -8.55
N GLY A 104 -37.37 2.03 -8.61
CA GLY A 104 -36.49 1.31 -7.67
C GLY A 104 -37.14 0.89 -6.35
N LEU A 105 -38.38 1.30 -6.09
CA LEU A 105 -39.17 1.00 -4.89
C LEU A 105 -40.50 0.33 -5.27
N GLY A 106 -41.20 -0.21 -4.26
CA GLY A 106 -42.47 -0.91 -4.47
C GLY A 106 -42.35 -2.00 -5.55
N PHE A 107 -43.26 -2.03 -6.51
CA PHE A 107 -43.25 -2.98 -7.64
C PHE A 107 -42.84 -2.34 -8.97
N SER A 108 -42.45 -1.06 -8.97
CA SER A 108 -41.90 -0.41 -10.16
C SER A 108 -40.52 -0.99 -10.54
N SER A 109 -40.09 -0.68 -11.76
CA SER A 109 -38.80 -1.14 -12.31
C SER A 109 -37.63 -0.87 -11.36
N ARG A 110 -36.79 -1.89 -11.17
CA ARG A 110 -35.65 -1.87 -10.23
C ARG A 110 -34.27 -1.95 -10.86
N ASN A 111 -34.16 -2.17 -12.16
CA ASN A 111 -32.88 -2.24 -12.87
C ASN A 111 -32.69 -0.95 -13.67
N LEU A 112 -32.41 0.14 -12.95
CA LEU A 112 -32.22 1.47 -13.52
C LEU A 112 -30.76 1.89 -13.39
N THR A 113 -30.28 2.75 -14.29
CA THR A 113 -28.89 3.26 -14.17
C THR A 113 -28.74 4.31 -13.07
N THR A 114 -29.83 4.98 -12.69
CA THR A 114 -29.86 5.93 -11.58
C THR A 114 -31.22 5.97 -10.89
N TYR A 115 -31.20 6.27 -9.59
CA TYR A 115 -32.35 6.48 -8.72
C TYR A 115 -32.42 7.93 -8.20
N SER A 116 -31.68 8.85 -8.83
CA SER A 116 -31.68 10.26 -8.43
C SER A 116 -33.09 10.87 -8.43
N ALA A 117 -33.33 11.85 -7.57
CA ALA A 117 -34.61 12.59 -7.53
C ALA A 117 -34.97 13.16 -8.92
N ILE A 118 -33.94 13.58 -9.67
CA ILE A 118 -34.08 14.05 -11.06
C ILE A 118 -34.74 12.99 -11.94
N ASN A 119 -34.21 11.77 -11.92
CA ASN A 119 -34.74 10.68 -12.74
C ASN A 119 -36.14 10.25 -12.28
N GLN A 120 -36.38 10.26 -10.97
CA GLN A 120 -37.70 9.97 -10.42
C GLN A 120 -38.74 10.98 -10.92
N VAL A 121 -38.42 12.28 -10.93
CA VAL A 121 -39.30 13.33 -11.42
C VAL A 121 -39.54 13.24 -12.92
N SER A 122 -38.50 13.03 -13.74
CA SER A 122 -38.67 12.85 -15.20
C SER A 122 -39.58 11.67 -15.52
N THR A 123 -39.41 10.57 -14.79
CA THR A 123 -40.23 9.36 -14.94
C THR A 123 -41.69 9.60 -14.50
N LEU A 124 -41.89 10.32 -13.38
CA LEU A 124 -43.23 10.70 -12.90
C LEU A 124 -43.95 11.64 -13.87
N LEU A 125 -43.25 12.60 -14.49
CA LEU A 125 -43.84 13.51 -15.47
C LEU A 125 -44.30 12.74 -16.72
N GLY A 126 -43.45 11.89 -17.29
CA GLY A 126 -43.85 11.05 -18.43
C GLY A 126 -45.01 10.11 -18.10
N TRP A 127 -45.10 9.65 -16.86
CA TRP A 127 -46.21 8.84 -16.38
C TRP A 127 -47.52 9.61 -16.26
N LEU A 128 -47.49 10.81 -15.67
CA LEU A 128 -48.67 11.69 -15.61
C LEU A 128 -49.15 12.08 -17.01
N ASP A 129 -48.22 12.30 -17.95
CA ASP A 129 -48.55 12.60 -19.34
C ASP A 129 -49.22 11.40 -20.04
N ALA A 130 -48.72 10.18 -19.79
CA ALA A 130 -49.32 8.94 -20.30
C ALA A 130 -50.70 8.63 -19.69
N LEU A 131 -50.98 9.14 -18.48
CA LEU A 131 -52.31 9.12 -17.87
C LEU A 131 -53.19 10.31 -18.29
N GLU A 132 -52.73 11.16 -19.21
CA GLU A 132 -53.41 12.39 -19.65
C GLU A 132 -53.83 13.29 -18.48
N THR A 133 -53.02 13.30 -17.42
CA THR A 133 -53.29 14.04 -16.19
C THR A 133 -52.65 15.43 -16.23
N GLY A 134 -53.45 16.48 -16.05
CA GLY A 134 -53.00 17.88 -16.03
C GLY A 134 -52.18 18.26 -14.78
N SER A 135 -52.60 19.31 -14.08
CA SER A 135 -52.01 19.70 -12.79
C SER A 135 -52.48 18.77 -11.67
N VAL A 136 -51.66 18.60 -10.63
CA VAL A 136 -51.96 17.76 -9.45
C VAL A 136 -51.72 18.51 -8.14
N ASP A 137 -52.39 18.10 -7.07
CA ASP A 137 -51.96 18.44 -5.70
C ASP A 137 -51.06 17.33 -5.18
N VAL A 138 -49.90 17.68 -4.64
CA VAL A 138 -48.93 16.68 -4.20
C VAL A 138 -49.02 16.52 -2.69
N VAL A 139 -49.26 15.30 -2.23
CA VAL A 139 -49.12 14.91 -0.81
C VAL A 139 -47.95 13.95 -0.73
N ALA A 140 -46.92 14.29 0.02
CA ALA A 140 -45.66 13.55 -0.01
C ALA A 140 -45.16 13.19 1.38
N TYR A 141 -44.85 11.91 1.57
CA TYR A 141 -44.39 11.36 2.83
C TYR A 141 -42.89 11.04 2.83
N SER A 142 -42.17 11.48 3.87
CA SER A 142 -40.75 11.14 4.10
C SER A 142 -39.88 11.48 2.88
N GLN A 143 -39.15 10.50 2.31
CA GLN A 143 -38.34 10.71 1.11
C GLN A 143 -39.14 11.25 -0.10
N GLY A 144 -40.43 10.93 -0.20
CA GLY A 144 -41.30 11.43 -1.26
C GLY A 144 -41.35 12.96 -1.32
N GLY A 145 -41.10 13.66 -0.22
CA GLY A 145 -41.07 15.12 -0.21
C GLY A 145 -39.86 15.72 -0.92
N ALA A 146 -38.70 15.05 -0.94
CA ALA A 146 -37.58 15.47 -1.80
C ALA A 146 -37.96 15.38 -3.28
N VAL A 147 -38.72 14.35 -3.66
CA VAL A 147 -39.25 14.18 -5.02
C VAL A 147 -40.30 15.25 -5.33
N ALA A 148 -41.18 15.57 -4.38
CA ALA A 148 -42.18 16.62 -4.52
C ALA A 148 -41.56 18.00 -4.74
N LEU A 149 -40.52 18.35 -3.98
CA LEU A 149 -39.79 19.61 -4.11
C LEU A 149 -39.06 19.71 -5.45
N GLU A 150 -38.47 18.61 -5.92
CA GLU A 150 -37.83 18.55 -7.24
C GLU A 150 -38.85 18.65 -8.38
N LEU A 151 -40.03 18.02 -8.22
CA LEU A 151 -41.14 18.11 -9.18
C LEU A 151 -41.64 19.56 -9.29
N ALA A 152 -41.83 20.24 -8.17
CA ALA A 152 -42.30 21.62 -8.12
C ALA A 152 -41.34 22.62 -8.76
N GLN A 153 -40.03 22.40 -8.62
CA GLN A 153 -39.01 23.22 -9.27
C GLN A 153 -38.96 22.99 -10.79
N ARG A 154 -39.04 21.73 -11.21
CA ARG A 154 -38.90 21.38 -12.64
C ARG A 154 -40.15 21.65 -13.45
N ALA A 155 -41.32 21.44 -12.87
CA ALA A 155 -42.61 21.54 -13.53
C ALA A 155 -43.60 22.30 -12.63
N PRO A 156 -43.34 23.58 -12.32
CA PRO A 156 -44.19 24.37 -11.40
C PRO A 156 -45.64 24.43 -11.87
N ASP A 157 -45.90 24.49 -13.18
CA ASP A 157 -47.25 24.52 -13.74
C ASP A 157 -48.03 23.20 -13.55
N ARG A 158 -47.34 22.11 -13.20
CA ARG A 158 -47.94 20.80 -12.92
C ARG A 158 -48.32 20.62 -11.46
N VAL A 159 -47.84 21.48 -10.56
CA VAL A 159 -48.04 21.32 -9.12
C VAL A 159 -48.87 22.48 -8.58
N ARG A 160 -50.13 22.20 -8.21
CA ARG A 160 -51.06 23.21 -7.69
C ARG A 160 -50.81 23.53 -6.21
N SER A 161 -50.51 22.51 -5.42
CA SER A 161 -50.15 22.65 -4.01
C SER A 161 -49.26 21.50 -3.54
N ILE A 162 -48.56 21.69 -2.41
CA ILE A 162 -47.74 20.65 -1.78
C ILE A 162 -48.13 20.48 -0.32
N THR A 163 -48.28 19.23 0.11
CA THR A 163 -48.32 18.83 1.52
C THR A 163 -47.11 17.94 1.82
N LEU A 164 -46.25 18.38 2.73
CA LEU A 164 -45.08 17.64 3.21
C LEU A 164 -45.41 16.94 4.54
N LEU A 165 -45.38 15.61 4.56
CA LEU A 165 -45.68 14.76 5.71
C LEU A 165 -44.41 14.07 6.20
N ALA A 166 -43.95 14.35 7.42
CA ALA A 166 -42.74 13.75 7.98
C ALA A 166 -41.53 13.81 7.01
N SER A 167 -41.43 14.89 6.22
CA SER A 167 -40.66 14.94 4.98
C SER A 167 -39.17 15.16 5.21
N VAL A 168 -38.32 14.45 4.46
CA VAL A 168 -36.92 14.87 4.27
C VAL A 168 -36.87 16.10 3.38
N GLY A 169 -35.81 16.90 3.46
CA GLY A 169 -35.72 18.06 2.59
C GLY A 169 -34.40 18.82 2.62
N LEU A 170 -33.65 18.80 3.73
CA LEU A 170 -32.38 19.53 3.85
C LEU A 170 -31.22 18.58 4.18
N GLN A 171 -30.08 18.76 3.51
CA GLN A 171 -28.95 17.82 3.59
C GLN A 171 -28.31 17.78 4.98
N GLU A 172 -28.23 18.93 5.64
CA GLU A 172 -27.65 19.15 6.96
C GLU A 172 -28.47 18.49 8.09
N HIS A 173 -29.73 18.18 7.83
CA HIS A 173 -30.62 17.51 8.77
C HIS A 173 -30.69 15.99 8.58
N GLU A 174 -29.98 15.44 7.59
CA GLU A 174 -29.95 14.00 7.29
C GLU A 174 -28.65 13.33 7.76
N LEU A 175 -28.79 12.25 8.53
CA LEU A 175 -27.68 11.39 9.01
C LEU A 175 -26.50 12.19 9.60
N LEU A 176 -25.37 12.28 8.87
CA LEU A 176 -24.14 12.97 9.29
C LEU A 176 -24.08 14.43 8.81
N GLY A 177 -25.16 14.94 8.21
CA GLY A 177 -25.29 16.34 7.78
C GLY A 177 -24.55 16.71 6.49
N SER A 178 -23.88 15.76 5.83
CA SER A 178 -23.14 15.98 4.57
C SER A 178 -23.43 14.86 3.57
N TYR A 179 -23.65 15.24 2.31
CA TYR A 179 -23.89 14.29 1.23
C TYR A 179 -22.74 13.28 1.11
N GLU A 180 -21.50 13.76 1.13
CA GLU A 180 -20.28 12.96 0.98
C GLU A 180 -20.04 12.04 2.18
N LEU A 181 -20.28 12.53 3.41
CA LEU A 181 -20.16 11.73 4.64
C LEU A 181 -21.25 10.66 4.76
N ASN A 182 -22.42 10.90 4.18
CA ASN A 182 -23.52 9.94 4.19
C ASN A 182 -23.29 8.77 3.21
N GLN A 183 -22.48 8.94 2.14
CA GLN A 183 -22.24 7.88 1.15
C GLN A 183 -21.68 6.57 1.75
N PRO A 184 -20.65 6.58 2.62
CA PRO A 184 -20.21 5.37 3.30
C PRO A 184 -21.30 4.69 4.14
N VAL A 185 -22.17 5.47 4.81
CA VAL A 185 -23.27 4.92 5.61
C VAL A 185 -24.25 4.19 4.71
N TYR A 186 -24.63 4.78 3.58
CA TYR A 186 -25.49 4.14 2.60
C TYR A 186 -24.83 2.94 1.92
N ALA A 187 -23.51 2.97 1.68
CA ALA A 187 -22.77 1.83 1.14
C ALA A 187 -22.78 0.64 2.12
N VAL A 188 -22.63 0.90 3.42
CA VAL A 188 -22.75 -0.13 4.47
C VAL A 188 -24.19 -0.65 4.53
N TYR A 189 -25.19 0.23 4.47
CA TYR A 189 -26.60 -0.15 4.44
C TYR A 189 -26.92 -1.04 3.23
N TYR A 190 -26.46 -0.66 2.04
CA TYR A 190 -26.55 -1.44 0.81
C TYR A 190 -25.88 -2.81 0.97
N ALA A 191 -24.64 -2.85 1.46
CA ALA A 191 -23.90 -4.09 1.65
C ALA A 191 -24.59 -5.02 2.66
N ALA A 192 -25.20 -4.47 3.72
CA ALA A 192 -25.95 -5.24 4.70
C ALA A 192 -27.20 -5.87 4.09
N LEU A 193 -28.03 -5.10 3.37
CA LEU A 193 -29.23 -5.61 2.69
C LEU A 193 -28.86 -6.61 1.58
N TRP A 194 -27.84 -6.31 0.80
CA TRP A 194 -27.33 -7.21 -0.23
C TRP A 194 -26.85 -8.52 0.39
N SER A 195 -26.04 -8.47 1.44
CA SER A 195 -25.54 -9.66 2.13
C SER A 195 -26.68 -10.47 2.75
N ALA A 196 -27.65 -9.80 3.38
CA ALA A 196 -28.81 -10.47 3.95
C ALA A 196 -29.64 -11.19 2.86
N ARG A 197 -29.84 -10.56 1.70
CA ARG A 197 -30.62 -11.10 0.59
C ARG A 197 -29.91 -12.23 -0.18
N TRP A 198 -28.58 -12.19 -0.29
CA TRP A 198 -27.84 -13.12 -1.15
C TRP A 198 -27.04 -14.18 -0.37
N LEU A 199 -26.68 -13.92 0.90
CA LEU A 199 -25.83 -14.80 1.71
C LEU A 199 -26.55 -15.47 2.88
N LEU A 200 -27.76 -15.03 3.27
CA LEU A 200 -28.55 -15.69 4.31
C LEU A 200 -29.59 -16.64 3.69
N PRO A 201 -29.76 -17.87 4.23
CA PRO A 201 -30.83 -18.76 3.83
C PRO A 201 -32.17 -18.28 4.42
N HIS A 202 -32.89 -17.45 3.66
CA HIS A 202 -34.09 -16.75 4.13
C HIS A 202 -35.40 -17.26 3.51
N PHE A 203 -35.35 -18.18 2.53
CA PHE A 203 -36.53 -18.85 1.95
C PHE A 203 -37.62 -17.90 1.42
N GLY A 204 -37.19 -16.72 0.95
CA GLY A 204 -38.08 -15.67 0.45
C GLY A 204 -38.60 -14.67 1.50
N CYS A 205 -38.27 -14.80 2.79
CA CYS A 205 -38.74 -13.82 3.79
C CYS A 205 -38.15 -12.41 3.60
N LEU A 206 -36.96 -12.31 3.02
CA LEU A 206 -36.30 -11.04 2.65
C LEU A 206 -36.51 -10.67 1.17
N ASP A 207 -37.41 -11.36 0.45
CA ASP A 207 -37.71 -11.01 -0.94
C ASP A 207 -38.68 -9.83 -1.07
N ASP A 208 -39.31 -9.41 0.04
CA ASP A 208 -40.18 -8.26 0.10
C ASP A 208 -39.50 -6.98 -0.44
N PRO A 209 -40.20 -6.16 -1.26
CA PRO A 209 -39.67 -4.89 -1.77
C PRO A 209 -39.06 -3.97 -0.70
N VAL A 210 -39.58 -4.02 0.53
CA VAL A 210 -39.12 -3.21 1.67
C VAL A 210 -37.68 -3.56 2.07
N PHE A 211 -37.24 -4.80 1.87
CA PHE A 211 -35.87 -5.25 2.17
C PHE A 211 -34.94 -5.23 0.94
N SER A 212 -35.26 -4.41 -0.06
CA SER A 212 -34.48 -4.33 -1.28
C SER A 212 -33.19 -3.51 -1.10
N PRO A 213 -32.03 -3.99 -1.59
CA PRO A 213 -30.81 -3.16 -1.68
C PRO A 213 -31.01 -1.89 -2.50
N THR A 214 -31.97 -1.86 -3.44
CA THR A 214 -32.29 -0.65 -4.23
C THR A 214 -32.79 0.49 -3.36
N SER A 215 -33.43 0.21 -2.22
CA SER A 215 -33.87 1.24 -1.28
C SER A 215 -32.69 2.04 -0.70
N ALA A 216 -31.58 1.37 -0.41
CA ALA A 216 -30.33 2.03 0.02
C ALA A 216 -29.74 2.90 -1.08
N LEU A 217 -29.75 2.43 -2.34
CA LEU A 217 -29.27 3.21 -3.49
C LEU A 217 -30.16 4.43 -3.77
N ASN A 218 -31.48 4.29 -3.60
CA ASN A 218 -32.43 5.37 -3.80
C ASN A 218 -32.19 6.51 -2.79
N PHE A 219 -31.97 6.20 -1.52
CA PHE A 219 -31.53 7.20 -0.53
C PHE A 219 -30.15 7.78 -0.88
N ALA A 220 -29.17 6.94 -1.21
CA ALA A 220 -27.81 7.38 -1.51
C ALA A 220 -27.73 8.37 -2.69
N GLN A 221 -28.61 8.21 -3.68
CA GLN A 221 -28.64 9.03 -4.89
C GLN A 221 -29.64 10.20 -4.79
N THR A 222 -30.36 10.35 -3.68
CA THR A 222 -31.21 11.51 -3.44
C THR A 222 -30.36 12.65 -2.91
N ASP A 223 -29.90 13.50 -3.82
CA ASP A 223 -29.10 14.69 -3.50
C ASP A 223 -30.00 15.83 -3.01
N LEU A 224 -29.91 16.17 -1.72
CA LEU A 224 -30.71 17.22 -1.09
C LEU A 224 -30.02 18.59 -1.08
N ARG A 225 -28.78 18.70 -1.56
CA ARG A 225 -27.98 19.95 -1.45
C ARG A 225 -28.60 21.15 -2.17
N ARG A 226 -29.53 20.91 -3.10
CA ARG A 226 -30.21 21.96 -3.88
C ARG A 226 -31.55 22.39 -3.28
N ASN A 227 -32.10 21.61 -2.35
CA ASN A 227 -33.44 21.83 -1.80
C ASN A 227 -33.53 23.10 -0.94
N GLN A 228 -32.41 23.50 -0.33
CA GLN A 228 -32.02 24.89 -0.07
C GLN A 228 -32.81 25.94 -0.86
N ALA A 229 -32.24 26.24 -2.02
CA ALA A 229 -32.71 27.24 -2.96
C ALA A 229 -34.11 26.92 -3.51
N ALA A 230 -34.45 25.63 -3.62
CA ALA A 230 -35.76 25.18 -4.04
C ALA A 230 -36.87 25.74 -3.15
N MET A 231 -36.75 25.53 -1.84
CA MET A 231 -37.73 25.96 -0.85
C MET A 231 -37.86 27.48 -0.80
N GLU A 232 -36.75 28.20 -0.83
CA GLU A 232 -36.72 29.68 -0.86
C GLU A 232 -37.42 30.26 -2.10
N SER A 233 -37.36 29.55 -3.23
CA SER A 233 -37.95 29.97 -4.51
C SER A 233 -39.41 29.54 -4.70
N LEU A 234 -39.92 28.62 -3.87
CA LEU A 234 -41.25 28.03 -4.03
C LEU A 234 -42.35 29.10 -3.88
N ARG A 235 -43.37 29.05 -4.75
CA ARG A 235 -44.46 30.06 -4.78
C ARG A 235 -45.85 29.51 -4.49
N ILE A 236 -46.04 28.21 -4.67
CA ILE A 236 -47.32 27.51 -4.57
C ILE A 236 -47.72 27.26 -3.11
N PRO A 237 -49.03 27.14 -2.80
CA PRO A 237 -49.50 26.79 -1.47
C PRO A 237 -48.80 25.56 -0.90
N THR A 238 -48.33 25.66 0.35
CA THR A 238 -47.59 24.58 1.00
C THR A 238 -48.09 24.34 2.43
N LEU A 239 -48.39 23.09 2.75
CA LEU A 239 -48.69 22.60 4.09
C LEU A 239 -47.57 21.67 4.57
N ILE A 240 -47.11 21.85 5.80
CA ILE A 240 -46.09 21.01 6.44
C ILE A 240 -46.72 20.39 7.70
N LEU A 241 -46.78 19.07 7.75
CA LEU A 241 -47.22 18.31 8.91
C LEU A 241 -46.08 17.43 9.42
N HIS A 242 -45.65 17.63 10.67
CA HIS A 242 -44.53 16.88 11.25
C HIS A 242 -44.70 16.65 12.74
N SER A 243 -44.22 15.52 13.26
CA SER A 243 -44.31 15.26 14.70
C SER A 243 -43.01 15.59 15.45
N PRO A 244 -43.09 16.27 16.61
CA PRO A 244 -41.94 16.44 17.51
C PRO A 244 -41.35 15.12 18.02
N ALA A 245 -42.12 14.03 18.00
CA ALA A 245 -41.69 12.70 18.43
C ALA A 245 -41.14 11.83 17.28
N ASP A 246 -40.99 12.38 16.08
CA ASP A 246 -40.32 11.71 14.96
C ASP A 246 -38.83 11.45 15.28
N THR A 247 -38.45 10.18 15.25
CA THR A 247 -37.07 9.73 15.53
C THR A 247 -36.26 9.43 14.27
N VAL A 248 -36.88 9.52 13.10
CA VAL A 248 -36.26 9.24 11.80
C VAL A 248 -35.89 10.55 11.12
N VAL A 249 -36.87 11.45 10.94
CA VAL A 249 -36.64 12.79 10.39
C VAL A 249 -36.79 13.79 11.53
N PRO A 250 -35.71 14.50 11.90
CA PRO A 250 -35.74 15.38 13.07
C PRO A 250 -36.74 16.52 12.86
N TYR A 251 -37.49 16.86 13.91
CA TYR A 251 -38.48 17.94 13.88
C TYR A 251 -37.88 19.31 13.47
N SER A 252 -36.57 19.52 13.72
CA SER A 252 -35.85 20.70 13.26
C SER A 252 -35.80 20.83 11.74
N ALA A 253 -35.82 19.73 10.99
CA ALA A 253 -35.88 19.77 9.53
C ALA A 253 -37.18 20.42 9.04
N ALA A 254 -38.33 19.98 9.60
CA ALA A 254 -39.63 20.55 9.24
C ALA A 254 -39.77 22.01 9.63
N LYS A 255 -39.19 22.42 10.76
CA LYS A 255 -39.12 23.83 11.15
C LYS A 255 -38.30 24.64 10.14
N ALA A 256 -37.13 24.14 9.74
CA ALA A 256 -36.31 24.78 8.72
C ALA A 256 -37.04 24.87 7.37
N HIS A 257 -37.82 23.85 6.98
CA HIS A 257 -38.68 23.94 5.79
C HIS A 257 -39.70 25.08 5.90
N ALA A 258 -40.36 25.22 7.06
CA ALA A 258 -41.34 26.29 7.29
C ALA A 258 -40.70 27.69 7.33
N ASP A 259 -39.47 27.79 7.81
CA ASP A 259 -38.70 29.04 7.82
C ASP A 259 -38.26 29.45 6.40
N LEU A 260 -37.87 28.49 5.56
CA LEU A 260 -37.46 28.73 4.16
C LEU A 260 -38.66 29.00 3.24
N ILE A 261 -39.76 28.28 3.43
CA ILE A 261 -41.00 28.46 2.64
C ILE A 261 -41.89 29.47 3.38
N ALA A 262 -41.63 30.75 3.14
CA ALA A 262 -42.21 31.85 3.93
C ALA A 262 -43.73 31.80 4.05
N HIS A 263 -44.49 31.31 3.05
CA HIS A 263 -45.95 31.21 3.09
C HIS A 263 -46.49 29.82 3.49
N ALA A 264 -45.65 28.89 3.95
CA ALA A 264 -46.09 27.58 4.38
C ALA A 264 -46.97 27.63 5.64
N GLU A 265 -47.98 26.77 5.68
CA GLU A 265 -48.73 26.44 6.88
C GLU A 265 -48.01 25.28 7.60
N PHE A 266 -47.62 25.44 8.86
CA PHE A 266 -46.90 24.42 9.63
C PHE A 266 -47.72 23.95 10.85
N ILE A 267 -48.00 22.66 10.91
CA ILE A 267 -48.79 22.04 11.99
C ILE A 267 -48.01 20.87 12.59
N ALA A 268 -47.87 20.89 13.91
CA ALA A 268 -47.30 19.78 14.66
C ALA A 268 -48.32 18.65 14.81
N LEU A 269 -47.90 17.42 14.53
CA LEU A 269 -48.71 16.20 14.74
C LEU A 269 -48.25 15.44 15.98
N ASP A 270 -49.15 14.63 16.54
CA ASP A 270 -48.81 13.61 17.52
C ASP A 270 -48.37 12.30 16.84
N GLY A 271 -47.44 11.57 17.45
CA GLY A 271 -47.02 10.24 17.00
C GLY A 271 -45.54 10.14 16.55
N GLY A 272 -45.16 9.00 15.98
CA GLY A 272 -43.82 8.77 15.43
C GLY A 272 -43.75 9.00 13.92
N HIS A 273 -42.62 8.66 13.29
CA HIS A 273 -42.41 8.86 11.85
C HIS A 273 -43.52 8.25 10.97
N ILE A 274 -44.02 7.07 11.32
CA ILE A 274 -45.01 6.32 10.52
C ILE A 274 -46.45 6.75 10.85
N SER A 275 -46.68 7.46 11.95
CA SER A 275 -48.02 7.85 12.39
C SER A 275 -48.84 8.62 11.34
N PRO A 276 -48.27 9.55 10.54
CA PRO A 276 -49.03 10.28 9.53
C PRO A 276 -49.75 9.42 8.48
N ILE A 277 -49.24 8.22 8.20
CA ILE A 277 -49.81 7.31 7.20
C ILE A 277 -50.62 6.16 7.83
N GLN A 278 -50.52 5.97 9.15
CA GLN A 278 -51.25 4.93 9.89
C GLN A 278 -52.45 5.47 10.68
N SER A 279 -52.42 6.72 11.11
CA SER A 279 -53.47 7.36 11.91
C SER A 279 -54.05 8.56 11.17
N ALA A 280 -55.07 8.30 10.37
CA ALA A 280 -55.73 9.33 9.57
C ALA A 280 -56.50 10.35 10.42
N GLU A 281 -56.91 10.01 11.65
CA GLU A 281 -57.72 10.89 12.49
C GLU A 281 -57.07 12.26 12.78
N SER A 282 -55.76 12.29 13.02
CA SER A 282 -55.03 13.55 13.27
C SER A 282 -54.48 14.19 11.99
N THR A 283 -54.15 13.38 10.98
CA THR A 283 -53.45 13.83 9.77
C THR A 283 -54.41 14.34 8.69
N LEU A 284 -55.58 13.72 8.55
CA LEU A 284 -56.51 13.97 7.45
C LEU A 284 -57.26 15.32 7.55
N PRO A 285 -57.75 15.77 8.73
CA PRO A 285 -58.50 17.03 8.81
C PRO A 285 -57.70 18.25 8.34
N PRO A 286 -56.42 18.44 8.73
CA PRO A 286 -55.59 19.52 8.20
C PRO A 286 -55.41 19.47 6.68
N ILE A 287 -55.14 18.28 6.12
CA ILE A 287 -54.94 18.10 4.68
C ILE A 287 -56.22 18.47 3.90
N ARG A 288 -57.38 17.93 4.30
CA ARG A 288 -58.66 18.23 3.63
C ARG A 288 -59.02 19.72 3.72
N SER A 289 -58.80 20.32 4.89
CA SER A 289 -59.03 21.75 5.11
C SER A 289 -58.15 22.61 4.20
N PHE A 290 -56.87 22.25 4.08
CA PHE A 290 -55.91 22.91 3.20
C PHE A 290 -56.29 22.76 1.73
N LEU A 291 -56.57 21.55 1.25
CA LEU A 291 -56.97 21.30 -0.14
C LEU A 291 -58.26 22.05 -0.51
N THR A 292 -59.24 22.10 0.40
CA THR A 292 -60.47 22.89 0.19
C THR A 292 -60.16 24.39 0.02
N ARG A 293 -59.20 24.94 0.78
CA ARG A 293 -58.74 26.33 0.60
C ARG A 293 -58.00 26.51 -0.72
N VAL A 294 -57.23 25.52 -1.16
CA VAL A 294 -56.55 25.54 -2.46
C VAL A 294 -57.58 25.59 -3.59
N ASP A 295 -58.62 24.74 -3.57
CA ASP A 295 -59.71 24.75 -4.55
C ASP A 295 -60.45 26.09 -4.61
N GLN A 296 -60.60 26.74 -3.46
CA GLN A 296 -61.26 28.05 -3.35
C GLN A 296 -60.34 29.24 -3.69
N GLY A 297 -59.05 29.00 -3.96
CA GLY A 297 -58.06 30.07 -4.17
C GLY A 297 -57.74 30.89 -2.91
N LEU A 298 -58.02 30.35 -1.73
CA LEU A 298 -57.86 31.00 -0.41
C LEU A 298 -56.60 30.56 0.35
N ALA A 299 -55.87 29.56 -0.16
CA ALA A 299 -54.65 29.08 0.48
C ALA A 299 -53.51 30.12 0.39
N LEU A 300 -52.62 30.12 1.39
CA LEU A 300 -51.49 31.04 1.42
C LEU A 300 -50.52 30.77 0.27
N THR A 301 -50.11 31.83 -0.41
CA THR A 301 -49.12 31.82 -1.50
C THR A 301 -48.03 32.85 -1.19
N ALA A 302 -46.95 32.85 -1.98
CA ALA A 302 -45.90 33.87 -1.84
C ALA A 302 -46.40 35.32 -2.00
N SER A 303 -47.54 35.53 -2.66
CA SER A 303 -48.20 36.83 -2.82
C SER A 303 -49.17 37.19 -1.67
N SER A 304 -49.47 36.26 -0.76
CA SER A 304 -50.38 36.50 0.36
C SER A 304 -49.73 37.40 1.41
N THR A 305 -50.44 38.43 1.87
CA THR A 305 -50.04 39.20 3.06
C THR A 305 -50.17 38.32 4.30
N LEU A 306 -49.03 37.97 4.89
CA LEU A 306 -48.98 37.13 6.09
C LEU A 306 -49.63 37.85 7.28
N PRO A 307 -50.46 37.16 8.09
CA PRO A 307 -50.93 37.71 9.36
C PRO A 307 -49.74 38.12 10.24
N SER A 308 -49.79 39.29 10.86
CA SER A 308 -48.74 39.85 11.71
C SER A 308 -48.47 39.04 12.99
N ASP A 309 -49.27 38.02 13.28
CA ASP A 309 -49.20 37.20 14.49
C ASP A 309 -48.65 35.78 14.24
N ARG A 310 -47.53 35.67 13.53
CA ARG A 310 -46.70 34.46 13.58
C ARG A 310 -45.91 34.33 14.90
N SER A 311 -46.05 35.31 15.80
CA SER A 311 -45.39 35.39 17.11
C SER A 311 -45.92 34.42 18.16
N HIS A 312 -47.06 33.76 17.93
CA HIS A 312 -47.61 32.75 18.83
C HIS A 312 -47.47 31.32 18.28
N GLN A 313 -46.23 30.90 18.03
CA GLN A 313 -45.85 29.52 18.34
C GLN A 313 -44.99 29.59 19.61
N PRO A 314 -45.34 28.86 20.70
CA PRO A 314 -44.61 28.97 21.95
C PRO A 314 -43.12 28.74 21.68
N GLY A 315 -42.28 29.60 22.25
CA GLY A 315 -40.83 29.46 22.21
C GLY A 315 -40.44 28.08 22.71
N LEU A 316 -40.19 27.16 21.79
CA LEU A 316 -39.81 25.80 22.09
C LEU A 316 -38.34 25.69 21.76
N ALA A 317 -37.54 25.72 22.83
CA ALA A 317 -36.13 25.39 22.82
C ALA A 317 -35.87 24.13 21.97
N GLU A 318 -34.69 24.09 21.35
CA GLU A 318 -34.11 22.93 20.67
C GLU A 318 -34.40 21.64 21.48
N THR A 319 -35.44 20.94 21.09
CA THR A 319 -35.78 19.65 21.67
C THR A 319 -35.98 18.69 20.51
N THR A 320 -34.87 18.34 19.87
CA THR A 320 -34.72 16.94 19.47
C THR A 320 -35.11 16.10 20.67
N SER A 321 -36.10 15.22 20.53
CA SER A 321 -36.49 14.28 21.58
C SER A 321 -35.21 13.69 22.20
N PRO A 322 -34.96 13.86 23.51
CA PRO A 322 -33.72 13.40 24.13
C PRO A 322 -33.44 11.93 23.80
N LYS A 323 -34.51 11.11 23.70
CA LYS A 323 -34.42 9.69 23.36
C LYS A 323 -33.81 9.42 21.98
N ALA A 324 -34.15 10.21 20.95
CA ALA A 324 -33.61 10.02 19.60
C ALA A 324 -32.12 10.37 19.53
N GLN A 325 -31.74 11.47 20.19
CA GLN A 325 -30.34 11.90 20.31
C GLN A 325 -29.50 10.90 21.14
N TYR A 326 -30.06 10.34 22.22
CA TYR A 326 -29.38 9.30 22.99
C TYR A 326 -29.22 8.00 22.18
N LEU A 327 -30.21 7.63 21.38
CA LEU A 327 -30.14 6.41 20.56
C LEU A 327 -29.09 6.53 19.44
N SER A 328 -28.98 7.70 18.79
CA SER A 328 -27.95 7.93 17.77
C SER A 328 -26.54 7.95 18.38
N ILE A 329 -26.34 8.65 19.50
CA ILE A 329 -25.08 8.65 20.24
C ILE A 329 -24.70 7.24 20.66
N LEU A 330 -25.64 6.47 21.23
CA LEU A 330 -25.40 5.10 21.66
C LEU A 330 -25.04 4.19 20.47
N SER A 331 -25.75 4.32 19.35
CA SER A 331 -25.51 3.49 18.16
C SER A 331 -24.16 3.78 17.50
N LEU A 332 -23.79 5.05 17.36
CA LEU A 332 -22.48 5.45 16.83
C LEU A 332 -21.35 5.07 17.79
N THR A 333 -21.54 5.21 19.10
CA THR A 333 -20.58 4.77 20.11
C THR A 333 -20.37 3.26 20.07
N ALA A 334 -21.46 2.49 19.94
CA ALA A 334 -21.42 1.04 19.80
C ALA A 334 -20.76 0.61 18.48
N LEU A 335 -20.99 1.36 17.40
CA LEU A 335 -20.33 1.12 16.12
C LEU A 335 -18.82 1.34 16.23
N LEU A 336 -18.38 2.44 16.84
CA LEU A 336 -16.95 2.70 17.09
C LEU A 336 -16.33 1.59 17.96
N PHE A 337 -17.03 1.15 19.00
CA PHE A 337 -16.63 0.01 19.81
C PHE A 337 -16.38 -1.26 18.97
N LEU A 338 -17.30 -1.58 18.05
CA LEU A 338 -17.18 -2.75 17.18
C LEU A 338 -16.09 -2.58 16.12
N MET A 339 -15.91 -1.37 15.57
CA MET A 339 -14.89 -1.10 14.55
C MET A 339 -13.47 -1.29 15.09
N VAL A 340 -13.23 -1.08 16.38
CA VAL A 340 -11.90 -1.27 16.99
C VAL A 340 -11.37 -2.69 16.77
N PHE A 341 -12.25 -3.70 16.78
CA PHE A 341 -11.87 -5.09 16.55
C PHE A 341 -11.31 -5.34 15.15
N ALA A 342 -11.72 -4.52 14.17
CA ALA A 342 -11.15 -4.53 12.83
C ALA A 342 -9.90 -3.64 12.75
N SER A 343 -9.97 -2.43 13.28
CA SER A 343 -8.85 -1.49 13.30
C SER A 343 -9.00 -0.44 14.40
N GLU A 344 -8.23 -0.57 15.48
CA GLU A 344 -8.14 0.40 16.57
C GLU A 344 -7.86 1.82 16.05
N ASP A 345 -6.80 1.99 15.26
CA ASP A 345 -6.29 3.31 14.89
C ASP A 345 -7.26 4.05 13.94
N LEU A 346 -7.86 3.32 12.99
CA LEU A 346 -8.89 3.89 12.10
C LEU A 346 -10.16 4.25 12.86
N SER A 347 -10.53 3.47 13.87
CA SER A 347 -11.72 3.75 14.70
C SER A 347 -11.54 5.03 15.51
N CYS A 348 -10.37 5.24 16.11
CA CYS A 348 -10.05 6.49 16.82
C CYS A 348 -10.09 7.71 15.90
N ILE A 349 -9.54 7.58 14.68
CA ILE A 349 -9.59 8.65 13.67
C ILE A 349 -11.03 8.95 13.26
N ALA A 350 -11.82 7.91 12.95
CA ALA A 350 -13.22 8.05 12.58
C ALA A 350 -14.04 8.69 13.71
N GLY A 351 -13.83 8.26 14.96
CA GLY A 351 -14.48 8.84 16.13
C GLY A 351 -14.13 10.31 16.33
N GLY A 352 -12.88 10.70 16.10
CA GLY A 352 -12.45 12.10 16.14
C GLY A 352 -13.09 12.96 15.04
N ILE A 353 -13.18 12.43 13.82
CA ILE A 353 -13.84 13.09 12.69
C ILE A 353 -15.35 13.25 12.94
N LEU A 354 -16.03 12.19 13.38
CA LEU A 354 -17.46 12.25 13.76
C LEU A 354 -17.71 13.25 14.88
N ALA A 355 -16.77 13.41 15.80
CA ALA A 355 -16.84 14.44 16.82
C ALA A 355 -16.63 15.85 16.24
N ALA A 356 -15.71 16.01 15.29
CA ALA A 356 -15.42 17.29 14.66
C ALA A 356 -16.59 17.82 13.83
N THR A 357 -17.41 16.92 13.26
CA THR A 357 -18.62 17.29 12.50
C THR A 357 -19.86 17.47 13.36
N GLY A 358 -19.75 17.31 14.69
CA GLY A 358 -20.90 17.41 15.62
C GLY A 358 -21.82 16.18 15.61
N ALA A 359 -21.52 15.14 14.83
CA ALA A 359 -22.34 13.93 14.75
C ALA A 359 -22.29 13.07 16.03
N LEU A 360 -21.21 13.18 16.81
CA LEU A 360 -21.02 12.46 18.07
C LEU A 360 -20.29 13.35 19.09
N PRO A 361 -20.74 13.49 20.35
CA PRO A 361 -19.96 14.27 21.31
C PRO A 361 -18.60 13.61 21.56
N LEU A 362 -17.54 14.42 21.70
CA LEU A 362 -16.16 13.95 21.81
C LEU A 362 -15.96 12.90 22.92
N TRP A 363 -16.64 13.06 24.06
CA TRP A 363 -16.55 12.11 25.16
C TRP A 363 -17.10 10.73 24.77
N ALA A 364 -18.14 10.66 23.95
CA ALA A 364 -18.75 9.41 23.51
C ALA A 364 -17.87 8.70 22.48
N ALA A 365 -17.24 9.47 21.58
CA ALA A 365 -16.22 8.96 20.67
C ALA A 365 -15.04 8.34 21.42
N ILE A 366 -14.51 9.06 22.43
CA ILE A 366 -13.42 8.58 23.29
C ILE A 366 -13.86 7.32 24.04
N LEU A 367 -15.06 7.31 24.63
CA LEU A 367 -15.55 6.18 25.41
C LEU A 367 -15.71 4.91 24.55
N GLY A 368 -16.33 5.02 23.37
CA GLY A 368 -16.53 3.88 22.46
C GLY A 368 -15.21 3.28 22.00
N CYS A 369 -14.26 4.12 21.58
CA CYS A 369 -12.92 3.68 21.21
C CYS A 369 -12.18 3.07 22.41
N PHE A 370 -12.22 3.72 23.57
CA PHE A 370 -11.51 3.29 24.78
C PHE A 370 -11.96 1.89 25.24
N LEU A 371 -13.27 1.70 25.36
CA LEU A 371 -13.85 0.41 25.76
C LEU A 371 -13.55 -0.68 24.72
N GLY A 372 -13.67 -0.34 23.43
CA GLY A 372 -13.36 -1.25 22.33
C GLY A 372 -11.92 -1.75 22.44
N ILE A 373 -10.99 -0.84 22.67
CA ILE A 373 -9.58 -1.20 22.70
C ILE A 373 -9.22 -1.98 23.96
N TRP A 374 -9.70 -1.53 25.12
CA TRP A 374 -9.44 -2.22 26.37
C TRP A 374 -9.93 -3.67 26.30
N ILE A 375 -11.13 -3.91 25.76
CA ILE A 375 -11.68 -5.25 25.59
C ILE A 375 -10.91 -6.04 24.53
N SER A 376 -10.60 -5.46 23.37
CA SER A 376 -9.88 -6.17 22.30
C SER A 376 -8.49 -6.62 22.74
N ASP A 377 -7.77 -5.81 23.52
CA ASP A 377 -6.44 -6.16 24.02
C ASP A 377 -6.47 -7.19 25.16
N LEU A 378 -7.52 -7.19 25.99
CA LEU A 378 -7.76 -8.28 26.94
C LEU A 378 -8.03 -9.61 26.24
N LEU A 379 -8.70 -9.60 25.08
CA LEU A 379 -8.88 -10.81 24.26
C LEU A 379 -7.54 -11.32 23.72
N LEU A 380 -6.60 -10.45 23.32
CA LEU A 380 -5.26 -10.87 22.91
C LEU A 380 -4.50 -11.56 24.04
N TYR A 381 -4.60 -11.04 25.27
CA TYR A 381 -4.05 -11.71 26.45
C TYR A 381 -4.73 -13.08 26.68
N ALA A 382 -6.07 -13.13 26.62
CA ALA A 382 -6.82 -14.36 26.83
C ALA A 382 -6.46 -15.44 25.78
N VAL A 383 -6.30 -15.06 24.52
CA VAL A 383 -5.82 -15.95 23.45
C VAL A 383 -4.46 -16.56 23.80
N GLY A 384 -3.52 -15.75 24.31
CA GLY A 384 -2.23 -16.23 24.80
C GLY A 384 -2.36 -17.18 26.00
N ALA A 385 -3.21 -16.84 26.97
CA ALA A 385 -3.42 -17.64 28.19
C ALA A 385 -4.14 -18.98 27.93
N THR A 386 -5.10 -19.03 27.00
CA THR A 386 -5.88 -20.24 26.71
C THR A 386 -5.14 -21.19 25.76
N PHE A 387 -4.46 -20.66 24.74
CA PHE A 387 -3.83 -21.48 23.71
C PHE A 387 -2.31 -21.65 23.89
N GLY A 388 -1.70 -20.89 24.81
CA GLY A 388 -0.27 -20.96 25.11
C GLY A 388 0.62 -20.79 23.88
N SER A 389 1.76 -21.48 23.86
CA SER A 389 2.69 -21.47 22.71
C SER A 389 2.11 -22.09 21.43
N ARG A 390 0.96 -22.78 21.49
CA ARG A 390 0.30 -23.36 20.32
C ARG A 390 -0.26 -22.29 19.38
N VAL A 391 -0.61 -21.10 19.91
CA VAL A 391 -1.06 -19.96 19.12
C VAL A 391 0.02 -19.48 18.14
N LEU A 392 1.30 -19.56 18.55
CA LEU A 392 2.45 -19.23 17.70
C LEU A 392 2.66 -20.22 16.54
N ASN A 393 1.97 -21.36 16.53
CA ASN A 393 1.98 -22.32 15.42
C ASN A 393 0.79 -22.12 14.45
N TRP A 394 -0.10 -21.18 14.72
CA TRP A 394 -1.27 -20.91 13.87
C TRP A 394 -0.91 -19.97 12.72
N GLY A 395 -1.45 -20.21 11.51
CA GLY A 395 -1.06 -19.57 10.25
C GLY A 395 -0.72 -18.07 10.30
N PRO A 396 -1.62 -17.21 10.83
CA PRO A 396 -1.36 -15.76 10.91
C PRO A 396 -0.27 -15.36 11.93
N PHE A 397 -0.05 -16.16 12.98
CA PHE A 397 0.91 -15.87 14.06
C PHE A 397 2.22 -16.67 13.94
N ARG A 398 2.33 -17.58 12.97
CA ARG A 398 3.53 -18.39 12.71
C ARG A 398 4.77 -17.55 12.42
N ARG A 399 4.59 -16.34 11.85
CA ARG A 399 5.66 -15.36 11.61
C ARG A 399 6.27 -14.81 12.91
N LEU A 400 5.55 -14.89 14.03
CA LEU A 400 6.04 -14.42 15.33
C LEU A 400 6.92 -15.45 16.06
N LYS A 401 6.79 -16.75 15.74
CA LYS A 401 7.51 -17.83 16.45
C LYS A 401 9.04 -17.72 16.39
N ASN A 402 9.57 -17.33 15.23
CA ASN A 402 11.01 -17.14 15.01
C ASN A 402 11.39 -15.66 14.94
N ASN A 403 10.52 -14.76 15.42
CA ASN A 403 10.80 -13.33 15.41
C ASN A 403 11.68 -12.99 16.62
N PRO A 404 12.89 -12.42 16.43
CA PRO A 404 13.74 -11.97 17.52
C PRO A 404 13.03 -11.02 18.50
N GLU A 405 11.95 -10.36 18.07
CA GLU A 405 11.13 -9.51 18.91
C GLU A 405 10.38 -10.28 20.01
N VAL A 406 9.96 -11.53 19.77
CA VAL A 406 9.27 -12.34 20.79
C VAL A 406 10.23 -12.72 21.92
N ASP A 407 11.46 -13.11 21.57
CA ASP A 407 12.51 -13.38 22.56
C ASP A 407 12.90 -12.11 23.32
N ARG A 408 13.03 -10.97 22.62
CA ARG A 408 13.24 -9.67 23.28
C ARG A 408 12.10 -9.31 24.23
N MET A 409 10.84 -9.57 23.87
CA MET A 409 9.70 -9.30 24.74
C MET A 409 9.73 -10.18 25.98
N ARG A 410 10.07 -11.46 25.87
CA ARG A 410 10.24 -12.36 27.02
C ARG A 410 11.32 -11.85 27.97
N THR A 411 12.49 -11.45 27.45
CA THR A 411 13.57 -10.86 28.26
C THR A 411 13.18 -9.50 28.85
N ALA A 412 12.40 -8.70 28.12
CA ALA A 412 11.93 -7.39 28.57
C ALA A 412 10.89 -7.51 29.70
N TYR A 413 9.98 -8.49 29.64
CA TYR A 413 9.08 -8.80 30.75
C TYR A 413 9.85 -9.30 31.99
N ALA A 414 10.91 -10.09 31.80
CA ALA A 414 11.75 -10.55 32.90
C ALA A 414 12.51 -9.41 33.61
N SER A 415 12.93 -8.38 32.88
CA SER A 415 13.72 -7.26 33.42
C SER A 415 12.87 -6.07 33.90
N LYS A 416 11.78 -5.72 33.19
CA LYS A 416 10.98 -4.51 33.44
C LYS A 416 9.56 -4.81 33.95
N GLY A 417 9.16 -6.08 34.03
CA GLY A 417 7.82 -6.49 34.47
C GLY A 417 6.71 -5.99 33.55
N LEU A 418 5.52 -5.77 34.11
CA LEU A 418 4.33 -5.35 33.34
C LEU A 418 4.38 -3.89 32.84
N LYS A 419 5.36 -3.09 33.24
CA LYS A 419 5.54 -1.70 32.73
C LYS A 419 5.75 -1.66 31.21
N ILE A 420 6.22 -2.76 30.62
CA ILE A 420 6.37 -2.89 29.18
C ILE A 420 5.01 -2.82 28.45
N VAL A 421 3.90 -3.21 29.09
CA VAL A 421 2.53 -3.15 28.51
C VAL A 421 2.16 -1.72 28.15
N PHE A 422 2.56 -0.76 28.99
CA PHE A 422 2.40 0.66 28.72
C PHE A 422 3.30 1.11 27.56
N LEU A 423 4.58 0.72 27.57
CA LEU A 423 5.54 1.13 26.54
C LEU A 423 5.21 0.58 25.15
N THR A 424 4.76 -0.67 25.03
CA THR A 424 4.45 -1.29 23.73
C THR A 424 3.26 -0.64 23.03
N ARG A 425 2.39 0.05 23.78
CA ARG A 425 1.30 0.85 23.23
C ARG A 425 1.79 1.93 22.25
N PHE A 426 2.96 2.51 22.54
CA PHE A 426 3.57 3.59 21.75
C PHE A 426 4.51 3.08 20.64
N LEU A 427 4.68 1.75 20.52
CA LEU A 427 5.53 1.13 19.51
C LEU A 427 4.69 0.34 18.48
N PRO A 428 4.56 0.86 17.23
CA PRO A 428 3.78 0.22 16.18
C PRO A 428 4.18 -1.25 15.96
N GLY A 429 3.19 -2.14 15.88
CA GLY A 429 3.38 -3.57 15.59
C GLY A 429 3.85 -4.43 16.77
N SER A 430 4.25 -3.84 17.90
CA SER A 430 4.75 -4.59 19.07
C SER A 430 3.66 -5.05 20.04
N ARG A 431 2.50 -4.36 20.05
CA ARG A 431 1.38 -4.61 21.01
C ARG A 431 0.82 -6.03 20.93
N VAL A 432 0.53 -6.51 19.72
CA VAL A 432 -0.11 -7.82 19.49
C VAL A 432 0.79 -8.94 20.00
N ALA A 433 2.08 -8.90 19.66
CA ALA A 433 3.05 -9.86 20.13
C ALA A 433 3.24 -9.79 21.65
N ALA A 434 3.37 -8.58 22.22
CA ALA A 434 3.57 -8.40 23.65
C ALA A 434 2.40 -8.93 24.49
N TYR A 435 1.16 -8.64 24.11
CA TYR A 435 -0.03 -9.04 24.88
C TYR A 435 -0.31 -10.54 24.79
N ILE A 436 -0.13 -11.14 23.61
CA ILE A 436 -0.18 -12.60 23.46
C ILE A 436 0.91 -13.26 24.31
N VAL A 437 2.16 -12.77 24.24
CA VAL A 437 3.28 -13.31 25.03
C VAL A 437 3.01 -13.19 26.53
N ALA A 438 2.49 -12.06 27.00
CA ALA A 438 2.09 -11.88 28.40
C ALA A 438 1.06 -12.93 28.84
N GLY A 439 0.08 -13.25 27.98
CA GLY A 439 -0.88 -14.32 28.19
C GLY A 439 -0.23 -15.70 28.24
N THR A 440 0.67 -16.02 27.31
CA THR A 440 1.38 -17.32 27.29
C THR A 440 2.27 -17.54 28.52
N LEU A 441 2.74 -16.46 29.14
CA LEU A 441 3.53 -16.47 30.37
C LEU A 441 2.66 -16.44 31.63
N HIS A 442 1.32 -16.40 31.48
CA HIS A 442 0.35 -16.29 32.57
C HIS A 442 0.66 -15.17 33.57
N LEU A 443 1.13 -14.02 33.08
CA LEU A 443 1.41 -12.86 33.93
C LEU A 443 0.09 -12.34 34.53
N GLY A 444 0.02 -12.17 35.86
CA GLY A 444 -1.24 -11.90 36.57
C GLY A 444 -2.24 -10.96 35.87
N PHE A 445 -3.40 -11.52 35.49
CA PHE A 445 -4.44 -10.87 34.67
C PHE A 445 -4.87 -9.50 35.19
N ILE A 446 -5.10 -9.39 36.51
CA ILE A 446 -5.55 -8.14 37.14
C ILE A 446 -4.51 -7.03 36.92
N ARG A 447 -3.23 -7.34 37.18
CA ARG A 447 -2.14 -6.36 37.02
C ARG A 447 -1.95 -5.99 35.55
N PHE A 448 -2.06 -6.95 34.64
CA PHE A 448 -2.03 -6.70 33.20
C PHE A 448 -3.16 -5.76 32.77
N SER A 449 -4.39 -6.04 33.20
CA SER A 449 -5.58 -5.24 32.88
C SER A 449 -5.47 -3.81 33.39
N ILE A 450 -4.93 -3.58 34.59
CA ILE A 450 -4.69 -2.23 35.12
C ILE A 450 -3.69 -1.45 34.26
N TRP A 451 -2.55 -2.05 33.91
CA TRP A 451 -1.55 -1.38 33.07
C TRP A 451 -2.09 -1.07 31.68
N LEU A 452 -2.89 -1.99 31.13
CA LEU A 452 -3.56 -1.81 29.85
C LEU A 452 -4.61 -0.68 29.90
N PHE A 453 -5.43 -0.65 30.95
CA PHE A 453 -6.42 0.40 31.19
C PHE A 453 -5.76 1.78 31.24
N VAL A 454 -4.69 1.92 32.04
CA VAL A 454 -3.95 3.19 32.14
C VAL A 454 -3.34 3.58 30.79
N ALA A 455 -2.76 2.63 30.05
CA ALA A 455 -2.21 2.90 28.73
C ALA A 455 -3.29 3.37 27.73
N ALA A 456 -4.44 2.68 27.69
CA ALA A 456 -5.56 3.04 26.83
C ALA A 456 -6.21 4.38 27.25
N ALA A 457 -6.28 4.67 28.55
CA ALA A 457 -6.89 5.89 29.09
C ALA A 457 -6.03 7.13 28.79
N VAL A 458 -4.73 6.96 28.58
CA VAL A 458 -3.84 8.03 28.12
C VAL A 458 -3.86 8.14 26.59
N TRP A 459 -3.70 7.01 25.89
CA TRP A 459 -3.53 7.01 24.44
C TRP A 459 -4.80 7.37 23.66
N THR A 460 -5.95 6.82 24.05
CA THR A 460 -7.20 6.96 23.29
C THR A 460 -7.68 8.42 23.25
N PRO A 461 -7.76 9.15 24.38
CA PRO A 461 -8.16 10.55 24.34
C PRO A 461 -7.21 11.41 23.49
N ILE A 462 -5.90 11.16 23.55
CA ILE A 462 -4.91 11.89 22.74
C ILE A 462 -5.17 11.68 21.25
N LEU A 463 -5.32 10.42 20.82
CA LEU A 463 -5.49 10.09 19.41
C LEU A 463 -6.83 10.61 18.85
N VAL A 464 -7.93 10.40 19.58
CA VAL A 464 -9.27 10.87 19.18
C VAL A 464 -9.33 12.40 19.17
N SER A 465 -8.74 13.08 20.16
CA SER A 465 -8.72 14.55 20.22
C SER A 465 -7.82 15.15 19.15
N LEU A 466 -6.70 14.52 18.82
CA LEU A 466 -5.85 14.95 17.70
C LEU A 466 -6.62 14.84 16.38
N ALA A 467 -7.34 13.72 16.17
CA ALA A 467 -8.20 13.54 15.00
C ALA A 467 -9.36 14.53 14.98
N PHE A 468 -9.92 14.91 16.13
CA PHE A 468 -10.92 15.96 16.24
C PHE A 468 -10.37 17.33 15.81
N CYS A 469 -9.21 17.74 16.34
CA CYS A 469 -8.59 19.02 15.99
C CYS A 469 -8.19 19.13 14.52
N VAL A 470 -7.72 18.02 13.93
CA VAL A 470 -7.31 17.96 12.52
C VAL A 470 -8.50 17.70 11.58
N GLY A 471 -9.61 17.15 12.10
CA GLY A 471 -10.76 16.69 11.33
C GLY A 471 -11.40 17.79 10.48
N HIS A 472 -11.65 18.96 11.07
CA HIS A 472 -12.31 20.07 10.36
C HIS A 472 -11.45 20.64 9.20
N PRO A 473 -10.15 20.92 9.38
CA PRO A 473 -9.26 21.24 8.25
C PRO A 473 -9.20 20.13 7.19
N LEU A 474 -9.16 18.87 7.63
CA LEU A 474 -9.02 17.72 6.74
C LEU A 474 -10.25 17.51 5.86
N ILE A 475 -11.46 17.70 6.41
CA ILE A 475 -12.72 17.64 5.66
C ILE A 475 -12.75 18.74 4.60
N HIS A 476 -12.46 19.99 4.96
CA HIS A 476 -12.42 21.08 3.98
C HIS A 476 -11.40 20.87 2.87
N TRP A 477 -10.21 20.34 3.21
CA TRP A 477 -9.23 19.97 2.19
C TRP A 477 -9.75 18.82 1.31
N TRP A 478 -10.40 17.83 1.90
CA TRP A 478 -10.99 16.72 1.15
C TRP A 478 -12.09 17.20 0.19
N GLU A 479 -12.99 18.07 0.64
CA GLU A 479 -14.01 18.72 -0.20
C GLU A 479 -13.38 19.54 -1.33
N SER A 480 -12.29 20.25 -1.05
CA SER A 480 -11.64 21.15 -2.02
C SER A 480 -10.77 20.41 -3.06
N TYR A 481 -10.10 19.32 -2.66
CA TYR A 481 -9.04 18.68 -3.46
C TYR A 481 -9.29 17.20 -3.79
N GLY A 482 -10.20 16.53 -3.07
CA GLY A 482 -10.56 15.12 -3.27
C GLY A 482 -9.38 14.17 -3.36
N LEU A 483 -9.40 13.29 -4.36
CA LEU A 483 -8.37 12.27 -4.60
C LEU A 483 -6.96 12.83 -4.84
N ARG A 484 -6.82 14.13 -5.17
CA ARG A 484 -5.50 14.76 -5.40
C ARG A 484 -4.67 14.89 -4.12
N LEU A 485 -5.27 14.70 -2.94
CA LEU A 485 -4.55 14.68 -1.67
C LEU A 485 -3.82 13.36 -1.38
N LEU A 486 -4.19 12.26 -2.06
CA LEU A 486 -3.64 10.93 -1.78
C LEU A 486 -2.09 10.85 -1.87
N PRO A 487 -1.41 11.45 -2.87
CA PRO A 487 0.04 11.45 -2.92
C PRO A 487 0.68 12.17 -1.73
N LEU A 488 0.11 13.30 -1.30
CA LEU A 488 0.62 14.07 -0.17
C LEU A 488 0.47 13.28 1.15
N ILE A 489 -0.67 12.63 1.35
CA ILE A 489 -0.92 11.74 2.49
C ILE A 489 0.09 10.58 2.47
N ALA A 490 0.29 9.94 1.31
CA ALA A 490 1.25 8.85 1.17
C ALA A 490 2.70 9.28 1.50
N VAL A 491 3.15 10.43 0.98
CA VAL A 491 4.48 10.98 1.29
C VAL A 491 4.62 11.29 2.78
N SER A 492 3.58 11.87 3.40
CA SER A 492 3.57 12.22 4.82
C SER A 492 3.65 10.96 5.70
N LEU A 493 2.93 9.89 5.35
CA LEU A 493 2.98 8.61 6.04
C LEU A 493 4.36 7.93 5.90
N ILE A 494 4.98 7.98 4.72
CA ILE A 494 6.34 7.48 4.49
C ILE A 494 7.35 8.27 5.34
N ALA A 495 7.25 9.60 5.33
CA ALA A 495 8.12 10.48 6.11
C ALA A 495 7.99 10.21 7.62
N LEU A 496 6.75 10.06 8.12
CA LEU A 496 6.47 9.71 9.51
C LEU A 496 7.07 8.35 9.87
N HIS A 497 6.86 7.32 9.04
CA HIS A 497 7.41 5.98 9.25
C HIS A 497 8.95 5.99 9.32
N LEU A 498 9.60 6.69 8.39
CA LEU A 498 11.05 6.83 8.37
C LEU A 498 11.56 7.60 9.59
N SER A 499 10.85 8.63 10.02
CA SER A 499 11.17 9.44 11.21
C SER A 499 11.08 8.62 12.49
N ILE A 500 10.02 7.84 12.68
CA ILE A 500 9.86 6.93 13.83
C ILE A 500 10.99 5.89 13.86
N ARG A 501 11.34 5.32 12.70
CA ARG A 501 12.47 4.37 12.59
C ARG A 501 13.82 5.02 12.88
N ALA A 502 14.02 6.28 12.50
CA ALA A 502 15.24 7.02 12.82
C ALA A 502 15.31 7.34 14.32
N LEU A 503 14.22 7.84 14.90
CA LEU A 503 14.11 8.20 16.31
C LEU A 503 14.30 6.98 17.23
N THR A 504 13.66 5.87 16.92
CA THR A 504 13.84 4.62 17.69
C THR A 504 15.29 4.13 17.68
N LYS A 505 15.99 4.29 16.55
CA LYS A 505 17.42 3.96 16.45
C LYS A 505 18.31 4.94 17.21
N SER A 506 17.97 6.23 17.30
CA SER A 506 18.83 7.24 17.94
C SER A 506 19.00 7.04 19.45
N PHE A 507 18.09 6.34 20.11
CA PHE A 507 18.19 6.04 21.54
C PHE A 507 19.33 5.08 21.91
N THR A 508 19.84 4.28 20.96
CA THR A 508 20.93 3.33 21.23
C THR A 508 22.23 3.78 20.59
N TYR A 509 23.37 3.46 21.20
CA TYR A 509 24.69 3.76 20.62
C TYR A 509 24.85 3.12 19.22
N ARG A 510 24.60 1.80 19.12
CA ARG A 510 24.66 1.06 17.86
C ARG A 510 23.71 1.63 16.81
N GLY A 511 22.49 2.01 17.20
CA GLY A 511 21.54 2.64 16.31
C GLY A 511 22.01 4.01 15.80
N ARG A 512 22.64 4.84 16.64
CA ARG A 512 23.26 6.11 16.18
C ARG A 512 24.41 5.87 15.20
N ALA A 513 25.27 4.88 15.45
CA ALA A 513 26.34 4.51 14.52
C ALA A 513 25.78 4.00 13.18
N GLU A 514 24.75 3.16 13.20
CA GLU A 514 24.07 2.71 11.98
C GLU A 514 23.43 3.85 11.18
N LEU A 515 22.83 4.85 11.85
CA LEU A 515 22.29 6.04 11.19
C LEU A 515 23.41 6.86 10.53
N ARG A 516 24.55 7.02 11.22
CA ARG A 516 25.76 7.67 10.65
C ARG A 516 26.27 6.91 9.41
N GLY A 517 26.32 5.58 9.48
CA GLY A 517 26.69 4.73 8.34
C GLY A 517 25.72 4.88 7.16
N ARG A 518 24.41 4.92 7.42
CA ARG A 518 23.39 5.19 6.39
C ARG A 518 23.55 6.57 5.76
N TRP A 519 23.74 7.60 6.58
CA TRP A 519 23.98 8.97 6.11
C TRP A 519 25.21 9.05 5.20
N ARG A 520 26.30 8.37 5.58
CA ARG A 520 27.50 8.29 4.73
C ARG A 520 27.23 7.61 3.41
N ARG A 521 26.49 6.49 3.39
CA ARG A 521 26.12 5.84 2.12
C ARG A 521 25.22 6.70 1.23
N LEU A 522 24.43 7.61 1.80
CA LEU A 522 23.61 8.55 1.03
C LEU A 522 24.41 9.75 0.51
N THR A 523 25.39 10.24 1.28
CA THR A 523 26.14 11.46 0.95
C THR A 523 27.43 11.21 0.18
N LYS A 524 28.05 10.04 0.33
CA LYS A 524 29.27 9.64 -0.38
C LYS A 524 28.90 8.69 -1.51
N TRP A 525 29.10 9.18 -2.74
CA TRP A 525 28.67 8.47 -3.94
C TRP A 525 29.42 7.17 -4.19
N GLU A 526 30.61 6.97 -3.60
CA GLU A 526 31.35 5.70 -3.62
C GLU A 526 30.52 4.51 -3.10
N TYR A 527 29.49 4.76 -2.29
CA TYR A 527 28.58 3.73 -1.75
C TYR A 527 27.21 3.71 -2.43
N TRP A 528 26.99 4.52 -3.46
CA TRP A 528 25.69 4.57 -4.11
C TRP A 528 25.36 3.26 -4.83
N PRO A 529 24.07 2.90 -4.91
CA PRO A 529 23.67 1.74 -5.68
C PRO A 529 23.98 1.93 -7.17
N ALA A 530 24.06 0.84 -7.92
CA ALA A 530 24.45 0.84 -9.33
C ALA A 530 23.55 1.75 -10.21
N LEU A 531 22.24 1.78 -9.95
CA LEU A 531 21.29 2.49 -10.82
C LEU A 531 21.60 3.99 -11.02
N PRO A 532 21.71 4.84 -9.97
CA PRO A 532 22.05 6.25 -10.16
C PRO A 532 23.46 6.47 -10.73
N VAL A 533 24.40 5.55 -10.51
CA VAL A 533 25.77 5.64 -11.04
C VAL A 533 25.79 5.34 -12.54
N TYR A 534 25.12 4.28 -13.00
CA TYR A 534 25.19 3.84 -14.40
C TYR A 534 24.09 4.39 -15.30
N LEU A 535 22.99 4.96 -14.79
CA LEU A 535 21.92 5.48 -15.64
C LEU A 535 22.44 6.56 -16.64
N PRO A 536 23.23 7.56 -16.24
CA PRO A 536 23.80 8.52 -17.20
C PRO A 536 24.77 7.87 -18.20
N VAL A 537 25.56 6.89 -17.74
CA VAL A 537 26.49 6.13 -18.58
C VAL A 537 25.74 5.30 -19.62
N PHE A 538 24.60 4.71 -19.24
CA PHE A 538 23.72 3.96 -20.13
C PHE A 538 23.11 4.86 -21.21
N VAL A 539 22.59 6.04 -20.83
CA VAL A 539 22.09 7.04 -21.79
C VAL A 539 23.17 7.45 -22.78
N TYR A 540 24.40 7.67 -22.31
CA TYR A 540 25.54 7.94 -23.18
C TYR A 540 25.89 6.74 -24.08
N GLY A 541 25.79 5.52 -23.58
CA GLY A 541 25.92 4.28 -24.36
C GLY A 541 24.88 4.16 -25.48
N CYS A 542 23.62 4.55 -25.23
CA CYS A 542 22.59 4.63 -26.27
C CYS A 542 22.96 5.63 -27.36
N TRP A 543 23.51 6.80 -26.99
CA TRP A 543 24.01 7.77 -27.97
C TRP A 543 25.19 7.22 -28.79
N LEU A 544 26.13 6.51 -28.15
CA LEU A 544 27.22 5.82 -28.86
C LEU A 544 26.69 4.76 -29.82
N ALA A 545 25.65 4.00 -29.44
CA ALA A 545 25.03 3.02 -30.32
C ALA A 545 24.45 3.64 -31.60
N ILE A 546 23.84 4.83 -31.49
CA ILE A 546 23.37 5.62 -32.64
C ILE A 546 24.57 6.08 -33.49
N ARG A 547 25.59 6.67 -32.85
CA ARG A 547 26.79 7.20 -33.53
C ARG A 547 27.53 6.14 -34.35
N TYR A 548 27.72 4.95 -33.79
CA TYR A 548 28.43 3.83 -34.45
C TYR A 548 27.50 2.93 -35.29
N ARG A 549 26.20 3.26 -35.37
CA ARG A 549 25.16 2.49 -36.07
C ARG A 549 25.15 1.01 -35.68
N SER A 550 25.37 0.73 -34.40
CA SER A 550 25.37 -0.62 -33.84
C SER A 550 25.19 -0.60 -32.33
N THR A 551 24.27 -1.42 -31.83
CA THR A 551 23.99 -1.56 -30.39
C THR A 551 24.97 -2.49 -29.66
N THR A 552 25.80 -3.23 -30.39
CA THR A 552 26.65 -4.31 -29.84
C THR A 552 28.10 -4.26 -30.31
N VAL A 553 28.52 -3.22 -31.05
CA VAL A 553 29.90 -3.10 -31.56
C VAL A 553 30.96 -3.07 -30.44
N TRP A 554 30.61 -2.57 -29.25
CA TRP A 554 31.47 -2.63 -28.06
C TRP A 554 31.80 -4.07 -27.64
N GLY A 555 30.97 -5.06 -28.02
CA GLY A 555 31.21 -6.48 -27.81
C GLY A 555 32.33 -7.08 -28.68
N LEU A 556 32.99 -6.25 -29.49
CA LEU A 556 34.21 -6.57 -30.23
C LEU A 556 35.46 -5.85 -29.69
N CYS A 557 35.43 -5.23 -28.50
CA CYS A 557 36.63 -4.58 -27.99
C CYS A 557 37.74 -5.58 -27.58
N ASN A 558 37.38 -6.86 -27.38
CA ASN A 558 38.29 -7.98 -27.18
C ASN A 558 37.78 -9.25 -27.89
N PRO A 559 37.89 -9.40 -29.23
CA PRO A 559 37.46 -10.63 -29.90
C PRO A 559 38.14 -11.90 -29.36
N GLY A 560 39.33 -11.80 -28.75
CA GLY A 560 40.02 -12.92 -28.11
C GLY A 560 39.50 -13.32 -26.72
N ILE A 561 38.52 -12.61 -26.16
CA ILE A 561 37.90 -12.94 -24.87
C ILE A 561 36.45 -13.37 -25.11
N GLU A 562 36.20 -14.67 -25.05
CA GLU A 562 34.86 -15.24 -25.20
C GLU A 562 34.19 -15.53 -23.84
N PRO A 563 32.86 -15.35 -23.72
CA PRO A 563 31.95 -14.79 -24.72
C PRO A 563 31.88 -13.25 -24.67
N ILE A 564 31.73 -12.62 -25.84
CA ILE A 564 31.39 -11.19 -26.01
C ILE A 564 32.37 -10.24 -25.27
N SER A 565 33.66 -10.33 -25.59
CA SER A 565 34.72 -9.47 -25.05
C SER A 565 34.83 -9.46 -23.52
N GLY A 566 34.38 -10.52 -22.83
CA GLY A 566 34.36 -10.61 -21.37
C GLY A 566 33.20 -9.83 -20.73
N LEU A 567 32.01 -9.90 -21.33
CA LEU A 567 30.79 -9.32 -20.76
C LEU A 567 30.37 -10.08 -19.48
N ALA A 568 30.30 -11.40 -19.57
CA ALA A 568 30.07 -12.33 -18.48
C ALA A 568 30.34 -13.77 -18.96
N MET A 569 30.54 -14.69 -18.02
CA MET A 569 30.78 -16.12 -18.28
C MET A 569 32.10 -16.43 -19.00
N GLU A 570 33.07 -15.52 -18.96
CA GLU A 570 34.41 -15.71 -19.49
C GLU A 570 35.19 -16.76 -18.68
N SER A 571 35.96 -17.61 -19.38
CA SER A 571 36.87 -18.58 -18.76
C SER A 571 38.20 -17.89 -18.42
N LYS A 572 38.53 -17.86 -17.13
CA LYS A 572 39.77 -17.26 -16.63
C LYS A 572 41.00 -18.05 -17.09
N SER A 573 40.92 -19.37 -17.14
CA SER A 573 42.02 -20.21 -17.62
C SER A 573 42.29 -19.99 -19.11
N ALA A 574 41.24 -19.79 -19.93
CA ALA A 574 41.41 -19.41 -21.34
C ALA A 574 42.12 -18.05 -21.49
N ILE A 575 41.72 -17.05 -20.70
CA ILE A 575 42.38 -15.74 -20.69
C ILE A 575 43.85 -15.87 -20.26
N LEU A 576 44.13 -16.62 -19.18
CA LEU A 576 45.49 -16.83 -18.67
C LEU A 576 46.37 -17.57 -19.69
N SER A 577 45.81 -18.49 -20.46
CA SER A 577 46.54 -19.25 -21.48
C SER A 577 46.93 -18.41 -22.70
N ASN A 578 46.16 -17.37 -23.01
CA ASN A 578 46.45 -16.44 -24.11
C ASN A 578 47.46 -15.34 -23.73
N LEU A 579 47.63 -15.07 -22.43
CA LEU A 579 48.70 -14.20 -21.96
C LEU A 579 50.06 -14.89 -22.17
N ASN A 580 51.10 -14.11 -22.46
CA ASN A 580 52.42 -14.65 -22.74
C ASN A 580 52.98 -15.39 -21.51
N ALA A 581 52.85 -16.72 -21.48
CA ALA A 581 53.29 -17.56 -20.37
C ALA A 581 54.81 -17.45 -20.11
N HIS A 582 55.60 -17.15 -21.14
CA HIS A 582 57.05 -16.98 -21.06
C HIS A 582 57.48 -15.62 -20.47
N SER A 583 56.53 -14.72 -20.22
CA SER A 583 56.83 -13.40 -19.64
C SER A 583 57.28 -13.46 -18.17
N GLY A 584 57.07 -14.59 -17.48
CA GLY A 584 57.33 -14.73 -16.05
C GLY A 584 56.44 -13.85 -15.16
N LYS A 585 55.43 -13.17 -15.73
CA LYS A 585 54.53 -12.22 -15.05
C LYS A 585 53.23 -12.85 -14.57
N LEU A 586 53.04 -14.16 -14.75
CA LEU A 586 51.94 -14.92 -14.18
C LEU A 586 52.43 -15.68 -12.92
N PRO A 587 51.60 -15.80 -11.87
CA PRO A 587 51.81 -16.82 -10.86
C PRO A 587 51.60 -18.22 -11.48
N GLU A 588 52.35 -19.21 -11.01
CA GLU A 588 52.12 -20.62 -11.37
C GLU A 588 50.66 -21.01 -11.12
N TRP A 589 50.03 -21.68 -12.09
CA TRP A 589 48.62 -22.05 -11.98
C TRP A 589 48.31 -23.34 -12.71
N THR A 590 47.22 -24.00 -12.31
CA THR A 590 46.63 -25.15 -13.00
C THR A 590 45.11 -25.10 -12.96
N LEU A 591 44.46 -25.73 -13.94
CA LEU A 591 43.01 -25.91 -13.98
C LEU A 591 42.64 -27.29 -13.43
N LEU A 592 41.90 -27.31 -12.33
CA LEU A 592 41.23 -28.48 -11.80
C LEU A 592 39.85 -28.55 -12.47
N ALA A 593 39.72 -29.42 -13.47
CA ALA A 593 38.48 -29.57 -14.23
C ALA A 593 37.27 -29.90 -13.34
N GLU A 594 36.08 -29.59 -13.84
CA GLU A 594 34.81 -29.98 -13.23
C GLU A 594 34.78 -31.52 -13.09
N ASN A 595 34.61 -32.01 -11.87
CA ASN A 595 34.60 -33.45 -11.59
C ASN A 595 33.83 -33.74 -10.30
N SER A 596 33.00 -34.80 -10.34
CA SER A 596 32.19 -35.26 -9.21
C SER A 596 33.00 -35.98 -8.12
N ASP A 597 34.30 -36.23 -8.32
CA ASP A 597 35.20 -36.88 -7.38
C ASP A 597 36.20 -35.87 -6.77
N PRO A 598 35.92 -35.34 -5.56
CA PRO A 598 36.77 -34.35 -4.90
C PRO A 598 38.17 -34.86 -4.56
N GLU A 599 38.33 -36.15 -4.29
CA GLU A 599 39.62 -36.73 -3.90
C GLU A 599 40.58 -36.73 -5.08
N LYS A 600 40.12 -37.09 -6.29
CA LYS A 600 40.95 -36.98 -7.50
C LYS A 600 41.41 -35.56 -7.77
N ARG A 601 40.54 -34.57 -7.56
CA ARG A 601 40.87 -33.15 -7.72
C ARG A 601 41.89 -32.69 -6.69
N LEU A 602 41.76 -33.17 -5.44
CA LEU A 602 42.73 -32.92 -4.39
C LEU A 602 44.10 -33.52 -4.74
N GLN A 603 44.15 -34.75 -5.25
CA GLN A 603 45.40 -35.39 -5.68
C GLN A 603 46.05 -34.64 -6.86
N GLN A 604 45.26 -34.23 -7.86
CA GLN A 604 45.74 -33.39 -8.97
C GLN A 604 46.35 -32.08 -8.47
N PHE A 605 45.69 -31.42 -7.52
CA PHE A 605 46.21 -30.20 -6.90
C PHE A 605 47.50 -30.45 -6.12
N LEU A 606 47.57 -31.51 -5.30
CA LEU A 606 48.75 -31.84 -4.52
C LEU A 606 49.96 -32.17 -5.41
N GLU A 607 49.72 -32.85 -6.53
CA GLU A 607 50.77 -33.12 -7.51
C GLU A 607 51.25 -31.83 -8.19
N PHE A 608 50.34 -30.95 -8.59
CA PHE A 608 50.71 -29.63 -9.09
C PHE A 608 51.52 -28.82 -8.07
N LYS A 609 51.07 -28.77 -6.80
CA LYS A 609 51.79 -28.09 -5.71
C LYS A 609 53.21 -28.63 -5.57
N ARG A 610 53.39 -29.94 -5.69
CA ARG A 610 54.70 -30.62 -5.63
C ARG A 610 55.59 -30.27 -6.83
N LEU A 611 55.05 -30.35 -8.06
CA LEU A 611 55.78 -30.10 -9.30
C LEU A 611 56.18 -28.62 -9.44
N ALA A 612 55.30 -27.70 -9.06
CA ALA A 612 55.55 -26.27 -9.08
C ALA A 612 56.26 -25.74 -7.80
N ALA A 613 56.65 -26.64 -6.89
CA ALA A 613 57.32 -26.33 -5.62
C ALA A 613 56.65 -25.18 -4.83
N LEU A 614 55.31 -25.19 -4.76
CA LEU A 614 54.54 -24.14 -4.11
C LEU A 614 54.45 -24.34 -2.61
N ASP A 615 54.60 -23.28 -1.82
CA ASP A 615 54.30 -23.27 -0.39
C ASP A 615 52.85 -22.83 -0.12
N TRP A 616 52.41 -22.93 1.13
CA TRP A 616 51.15 -22.34 1.57
C TRP A 616 51.31 -20.83 1.80
N PRO A 617 50.29 -20.00 1.52
CA PRO A 617 48.97 -20.36 1.01
C PRO A 617 48.89 -20.49 -0.53
N VAL A 618 47.81 -21.10 -1.03
CA VAL A 618 47.45 -21.18 -2.46
C VAL A 618 46.06 -20.58 -2.68
N VAL A 619 45.82 -19.92 -3.82
CA VAL A 619 44.52 -19.34 -4.15
C VAL A 619 43.70 -20.31 -4.99
N PHE A 620 42.49 -20.62 -4.55
CA PHE A 620 41.47 -21.32 -5.35
C PHE A 620 40.45 -20.30 -5.85
N LYS A 621 40.16 -20.31 -7.15
CA LYS A 621 39.14 -19.46 -7.76
C LYS A 621 38.37 -20.21 -8.85
N PRO A 622 37.05 -20.03 -8.98
CA PRO A 622 36.30 -20.60 -10.09
C PRO A 622 36.83 -20.14 -11.45
N ASP A 623 36.86 -21.05 -12.42
CA ASP A 623 37.28 -20.73 -13.79
C ASP A 623 36.35 -19.69 -14.43
N VAL A 624 35.05 -19.83 -14.19
CA VAL A 624 34.04 -18.83 -14.54
C VAL A 624 33.60 -18.16 -13.25
N GLY A 625 33.63 -16.83 -13.13
CA GLY A 625 33.18 -16.14 -11.91
C GLY A 625 33.59 -14.68 -11.85
N GLN A 626 32.83 -13.86 -11.14
CA GLN A 626 33.04 -12.40 -11.10
C GLN A 626 33.17 -11.89 -9.66
N ARG A 627 33.79 -10.71 -9.48
CA ARG A 627 33.81 -9.97 -8.20
C ARG A 627 34.33 -10.75 -6.99
N GLY A 628 35.28 -11.67 -7.20
CA GLY A 628 35.85 -12.50 -6.13
C GLY A 628 34.92 -13.58 -5.58
N GLU A 629 33.84 -13.88 -6.30
CA GLU A 629 32.95 -15.01 -5.99
C GLU A 629 33.72 -16.33 -6.03
N GLY A 630 33.46 -17.21 -5.05
CA GLY A 630 34.16 -18.47 -4.88
C GLY A 630 35.67 -18.37 -4.59
N VAL A 631 36.29 -17.20 -4.54
CA VAL A 631 37.74 -17.09 -4.29
C VAL A 631 38.05 -17.43 -2.82
N ALA A 632 38.97 -18.37 -2.60
CA ALA A 632 39.44 -18.79 -1.30
C ALA A 632 40.98 -18.81 -1.22
N ILE A 633 41.51 -18.40 -0.08
CA ILE A 633 42.93 -18.56 0.27
C ILE A 633 43.05 -19.85 1.08
N ILE A 634 43.67 -20.85 0.49
CA ILE A 634 43.86 -22.20 1.04
C ILE A 634 45.18 -22.23 1.80
N ARG A 635 45.13 -22.49 3.11
CA ARG A 635 46.30 -22.47 4.00
C ARG A 635 46.77 -23.87 4.38
N SER A 636 45.94 -24.88 4.16
CA SER A 636 46.23 -26.25 4.51
C SER A 636 45.63 -27.25 3.51
N LYS A 637 46.08 -28.51 3.59
CA LYS A 637 45.45 -29.61 2.85
C LYS A 637 43.98 -29.81 3.25
N ALA A 638 43.64 -29.59 4.52
CA ALA A 638 42.28 -29.71 5.02
C ALA A 638 41.36 -28.64 4.40
N ASP A 639 41.83 -27.40 4.27
CA ASP A 639 41.09 -26.34 3.59
C ASP A 639 40.83 -26.68 2.12
N ALA A 640 41.84 -27.21 1.42
CA ALA A 640 41.71 -27.64 0.03
C ALA A 640 40.64 -28.72 -0.12
N ALA A 641 40.68 -29.74 0.75
CA ALA A 641 39.70 -30.84 0.73
C ALA A 641 38.27 -30.33 1.02
N ARG A 642 38.09 -29.46 2.02
CA ARG A 642 36.77 -28.87 2.34
C ARG A 642 36.22 -28.06 1.18
N TYR A 643 37.05 -27.21 0.57
CA TYR A 643 36.63 -26.41 -0.57
C TYR A 643 36.19 -27.28 -1.76
N LEU A 644 37.01 -28.27 -2.15
CA LEU A 644 36.73 -29.14 -3.30
C LEU A 644 35.55 -30.08 -3.06
N ASN A 645 35.28 -30.46 -1.80
CA ASN A 645 34.07 -31.22 -1.44
C ASN A 645 32.79 -30.38 -1.58
N ALA A 646 32.88 -29.08 -1.29
CA ALA A 646 31.72 -28.17 -1.33
C ALA A 646 31.48 -27.55 -2.71
N ASN A 647 32.48 -27.58 -3.61
CA ASN A 647 32.40 -26.96 -4.93
C ASN A 647 32.84 -27.93 -6.03
N ALA A 648 31.91 -28.34 -6.89
CA ALA A 648 32.16 -29.26 -8.01
C ALA A 648 32.63 -28.56 -9.30
N GLU A 649 32.50 -27.24 -9.42
CA GLU A 649 32.83 -26.47 -10.63
C GLU A 649 34.32 -26.55 -10.98
N ALA A 650 34.69 -26.19 -12.22
CA ALA A 650 36.10 -26.06 -12.59
C ALA A 650 36.78 -24.93 -11.80
N ILE A 651 37.95 -25.23 -11.20
CA ILE A 651 38.68 -24.33 -10.31
C ILE A 651 40.11 -24.12 -10.81
N ILE A 652 40.57 -22.89 -10.78
CA ILE A 652 41.97 -22.54 -10.95
C ILE A 652 42.65 -22.57 -9.58
N ALA A 653 43.66 -23.41 -9.44
CA ALA A 653 44.60 -23.36 -8.33
C ALA A 653 45.81 -22.53 -8.75
N GLN A 654 46.08 -21.44 -8.05
CA GLN A 654 47.09 -20.44 -8.41
C GLN A 654 47.99 -20.12 -7.21
N ALA A 655 49.30 -20.01 -7.45
CA ALA A 655 50.27 -19.59 -6.46
C ALA A 655 49.90 -18.22 -5.87
N TYR A 656 50.01 -18.09 -4.54
CA TYR A 656 49.73 -16.83 -3.87
C TYR A 656 50.83 -15.81 -4.17
N ALA A 657 50.45 -14.64 -4.71
CA ALA A 657 51.37 -13.53 -4.93
C ALA A 657 51.23 -12.50 -3.80
N SER A 658 52.34 -12.24 -3.11
CA SER A 658 52.44 -11.20 -2.07
C SER A 658 52.68 -9.81 -2.66
N GLY A 659 52.62 -8.78 -1.80
CA GLY A 659 52.82 -7.38 -2.18
C GLY A 659 51.52 -6.59 -2.28
N ASP A 660 51.62 -5.34 -2.70
CA ASP A 660 50.50 -4.41 -2.87
C ASP A 660 49.68 -4.74 -4.11
N GLU A 661 48.37 -4.51 -4.04
CA GLU A 661 47.45 -4.83 -5.15
C GLU A 661 47.08 -3.57 -5.95
N TYR A 662 47.23 -3.64 -7.26
CA TYR A 662 46.90 -2.56 -8.19
C TYR A 662 45.98 -3.04 -9.30
N GLY A 663 45.00 -2.24 -9.69
CA GLY A 663 44.19 -2.44 -10.89
C GLY A 663 44.67 -1.51 -12.00
N VAL A 664 45.32 -2.03 -13.04
CA VAL A 664 45.81 -1.24 -14.18
C VAL A 664 44.86 -1.42 -15.37
N PHE A 665 44.10 -0.39 -15.69
CA PHE A 665 43.23 -0.37 -16.86
C PHE A 665 44.06 -0.06 -18.10
N PHE A 666 44.05 -0.96 -19.07
CA PHE A 666 44.92 -0.92 -20.24
C PHE A 666 44.09 -1.02 -21.52
N THR A 667 44.47 -0.24 -22.53
CA THR A 667 43.74 -0.17 -23.81
C THR A 667 44.72 -0.23 -24.98
N ARG A 668 44.36 -0.98 -26.01
CA ARG A 668 45.17 -1.22 -27.21
C ARG A 668 44.27 -1.09 -28.44
N MET A 669 44.65 -0.24 -29.38
CA MET A 669 43.98 -0.19 -30.69
C MET A 669 44.53 -1.34 -31.57
N PRO A 670 43.71 -1.93 -32.45
CA PRO A 670 44.21 -2.92 -33.42
C PRO A 670 45.40 -2.36 -34.20
N GLY A 671 46.53 -3.07 -34.18
CA GLY A 671 47.77 -2.67 -34.87
C GLY A 671 48.59 -1.56 -34.18
N ALA A 672 48.26 -1.16 -32.95
CA ALA A 672 49.04 -0.18 -32.18
C ALA A 672 49.57 -0.76 -30.86
N LYS A 673 50.53 -0.05 -30.25
CA LYS A 673 50.92 -0.29 -28.86
C LYS A 673 49.81 0.14 -27.90
N GLY A 674 49.62 -0.64 -26.84
CA GLY A 674 48.69 -0.34 -25.77
C GLY A 674 49.18 0.77 -24.85
N ARG A 675 48.23 1.37 -24.12
CA ARG A 675 48.43 2.48 -23.19
C ARG A 675 47.62 2.27 -21.92
N ILE A 676 48.17 2.76 -20.81
CA ILE A 676 47.50 2.79 -19.52
C ILE A 676 46.41 3.86 -19.56
N PHE A 677 45.17 3.47 -19.32
CA PHE A 677 44.01 4.35 -19.19
C PHE A 677 43.82 4.82 -17.75
N SER A 678 44.04 3.93 -16.78
CA SER A 678 44.04 4.27 -15.37
C SER A 678 44.79 3.27 -14.51
N ILE A 679 45.15 3.69 -13.30
CA ILE A 679 45.68 2.84 -12.24
C ILE A 679 44.87 3.08 -10.97
N THR A 680 44.45 1.99 -10.34
CA THR A 680 43.77 1.96 -9.05
C THR A 680 44.70 1.30 -8.03
N GLU A 681 45.00 1.98 -6.93
CA GLU A 681 45.62 1.35 -5.77
C GLU A 681 44.52 0.70 -4.92
N LYS A 682 44.67 -0.58 -4.57
CA LYS A 682 43.69 -1.30 -3.74
C LYS A 682 44.27 -1.54 -2.35
N ARG A 683 43.64 -0.93 -1.35
CA ARG A 683 44.01 -1.11 0.07
C ARG A 683 42.96 -1.93 0.80
N LEU A 684 43.43 -2.90 1.59
CA LEU A 684 42.55 -3.62 2.50
C LEU A 684 42.25 -2.71 3.72
N PRO A 685 40.98 -2.55 4.12
CA PRO A 685 40.63 -1.74 5.28
C PRO A 685 41.23 -2.34 6.55
N GLN A 686 41.96 -1.53 7.29
CA GLN A 686 42.59 -1.89 8.55
C GLN A 686 42.14 -0.95 9.66
N LEU A 687 42.01 -1.48 10.87
CA LEU A 687 41.80 -0.71 12.10
C LEU A 687 43.02 -0.90 13.01
N ILE A 688 43.32 0.10 13.84
CA ILE A 688 44.40 0.01 14.83
C ILE A 688 43.74 -0.18 16.20
N GLY A 689 44.15 -1.23 16.91
CA GLY A 689 43.76 -1.50 18.28
C GLY A 689 44.23 -0.39 19.21
N ASP A 690 43.41 -0.03 20.18
CA ASP A 690 43.74 0.96 21.21
C ASP A 690 43.92 0.36 22.61
N GLY A 691 43.70 -0.95 22.75
CA GLY A 691 43.76 -1.65 24.03
C GLY A 691 42.52 -1.49 24.92
N GLU A 692 41.50 -0.72 24.49
CA GLU A 692 40.34 -0.41 25.31
C GLU A 692 39.02 -0.85 24.66
N ARG A 693 38.87 -0.63 23.35
CA ARG A 693 37.62 -0.85 22.63
C ARG A 693 37.61 -2.19 21.90
N THR A 694 36.44 -2.83 21.88
CA THR A 694 36.26 -4.07 21.10
C THR A 694 36.32 -3.79 19.59
N VAL A 695 36.55 -4.84 18.79
CA VAL A 695 36.49 -4.77 17.32
C VAL A 695 35.15 -4.22 16.83
N GLU A 696 34.00 -4.62 17.42
CA GLU A 696 32.70 -4.04 17.07
C GLU A 696 32.70 -2.52 17.27
N ARG A 697 33.25 -2.06 18.40
CA ARG A 697 33.26 -0.64 18.72
C ARG A 697 34.18 0.16 17.80
N LEU A 698 35.36 -0.38 17.48
CA LEU A 698 36.30 0.21 16.53
C LEU A 698 35.67 0.33 15.13
N ILE A 699 34.96 -0.70 14.65
CA ILE A 699 34.25 -0.66 13.36
C ILE A 699 33.14 0.40 13.36
N LEU A 700 32.37 0.52 14.45
CA LEU A 700 31.24 1.46 14.54
C LEU A 700 31.69 2.92 14.73
N ASP A 701 32.85 3.15 15.34
CA ASP A 701 33.44 4.48 15.51
C ASP A 701 34.23 4.95 14.29
N ASP A 702 34.82 4.03 13.51
CA ASP A 702 35.61 4.38 12.33
C ASP A 702 34.75 5.10 11.26
N PRO A 703 35.21 6.27 10.76
CA PRO A 703 34.43 7.10 9.85
C PRO A 703 34.14 6.43 8.51
N ARG A 704 34.94 5.44 8.07
CA ARG A 704 34.73 4.72 6.81
C ARG A 704 34.06 3.37 7.07
N ALA A 705 34.54 2.60 8.03
CA ALA A 705 34.08 1.25 8.30
C ALA A 705 32.60 1.22 8.70
N VAL A 706 32.11 2.27 9.39
CA VAL A 706 30.70 2.39 9.76
C VAL A 706 29.74 2.36 8.56
N ALA A 707 30.17 2.80 7.37
CA ALA A 707 29.36 2.77 6.15
C ALA A 707 29.05 1.32 5.69
N GLN A 708 29.93 0.37 6.00
CA GLN A 708 29.79 -1.05 5.68
C GLN A 708 29.79 -1.94 6.94
N ALA A 709 29.49 -1.38 8.12
CA ALA A 709 29.57 -2.08 9.41
C ALA A 709 28.86 -3.44 9.42
N LYS A 710 27.70 -3.57 8.77
CA LYS A 710 26.97 -4.85 8.70
C LYS A 710 27.80 -5.95 8.03
N HIS A 711 28.57 -5.63 7.00
CA HIS A 711 29.44 -6.57 6.31
C HIS A 711 30.67 -6.89 7.17
N TYR A 712 31.37 -5.88 7.67
CA TYR A 712 32.56 -6.10 8.51
C TYR A 712 32.23 -6.88 9.79
N LEU A 713 31.15 -6.54 10.50
CA LEU A 713 30.73 -7.30 11.70
C LEU A 713 30.39 -8.76 11.39
N ARG A 714 29.91 -9.07 10.19
CA ARG A 714 29.63 -10.46 9.78
C ARG A 714 30.92 -11.22 9.49
N VAL A 715 31.82 -10.63 8.68
CA VAL A 715 33.11 -11.26 8.32
C VAL A 715 34.01 -11.43 9.55
N ASN A 716 33.84 -10.58 10.56
CA ASN A 716 34.65 -10.57 11.77
C ASN A 716 33.92 -11.19 12.97
N ALA A 717 32.85 -11.96 12.76
CA ALA A 717 31.90 -12.40 13.80
C ALA A 717 32.58 -13.08 15.00
N GLU A 718 33.66 -13.83 14.79
CA GLU A 718 34.40 -14.54 15.84
C GLU A 718 35.20 -13.59 16.74
N ARG A 719 35.66 -12.46 16.19
CA ARG A 719 36.49 -11.47 16.88
C ARG A 719 35.78 -10.17 17.24
N VAL A 720 34.48 -10.01 16.94
CA VAL A 720 33.77 -8.73 17.21
C VAL A 720 33.81 -8.31 18.68
N ASN A 721 33.91 -9.26 19.61
CA ASN A 721 33.93 -9.03 21.05
C ASN A 721 35.34 -8.97 21.66
N THR A 722 36.40 -9.18 20.87
CA THR A 722 37.78 -9.10 21.38
C THR A 722 38.24 -7.64 21.46
N THR A 723 39.15 -7.36 22.40
CA THR A 723 39.81 -6.05 22.56
C THR A 723 41.24 -6.16 22.06
N PRO A 724 41.54 -5.63 20.86
CA PRO A 724 42.87 -5.71 20.26
C PRO A 724 43.88 -4.86 21.04
N ALA A 725 45.13 -5.32 21.13
CA ALA A 725 46.20 -4.63 21.83
C ALA A 725 46.49 -3.27 21.18
N LYS A 726 47.02 -2.32 21.96
CA LYS A 726 47.36 -0.99 21.45
C LYS A 726 48.43 -1.10 20.35
N GLY A 727 48.12 -0.63 19.15
CA GLY A 727 48.99 -0.70 17.97
C GLY A 727 48.82 -1.97 17.13
N GLU A 728 47.99 -2.93 17.55
CA GLU A 728 47.67 -4.12 16.77
C GLU A 728 46.88 -3.74 15.50
N ILE A 729 47.28 -4.26 14.34
CA ILE A 729 46.60 -4.00 13.06
C ILE A 729 45.55 -5.07 12.81
N ILE A 730 44.29 -4.65 12.72
CA ILE A 730 43.15 -5.53 12.46
C ILE A 730 42.70 -5.32 11.02
N GLN A 731 43.04 -6.26 10.15
CA GLN A 731 42.56 -6.25 8.77
C GLN A 731 41.11 -6.73 8.70
N LEU A 732 40.18 -5.90 8.25
CA LEU A 732 38.74 -6.22 8.31
C LEU A 732 38.28 -7.24 7.26
N VAL A 733 38.99 -7.37 6.13
CA VAL A 733 38.68 -8.31 5.04
C VAL A 733 39.95 -8.81 4.34
N GLU A 734 39.91 -10.01 3.77
CA GLU A 734 41.08 -10.64 3.14
C GLU A 734 41.20 -10.39 1.63
N LEU A 735 40.14 -9.94 0.96
CA LEU A 735 40.10 -9.81 -0.50
C LEU A 735 39.97 -8.37 -0.96
N GLY A 736 40.72 -8.00 -2.00
CA GLY A 736 40.80 -6.68 -2.62
C GLY A 736 39.57 -6.25 -3.46
N THR A 737 38.36 -6.69 -3.11
CA THR A 737 37.14 -6.37 -3.87
C THR A 737 36.35 -5.24 -3.23
N HIS A 738 35.96 -4.22 -4.01
CA HIS A 738 35.22 -3.05 -3.52
C HIS A 738 33.89 -3.39 -2.81
N CYS A 739 33.09 -4.30 -3.38
CA CYS A 739 31.83 -4.73 -2.77
C CYS A 739 32.02 -5.52 -1.46
N ARG A 740 33.25 -5.98 -1.18
CA ARG A 740 33.66 -6.61 0.08
C ARG A 740 34.46 -5.65 0.96
N GLY A 741 34.44 -4.35 0.66
CA GLY A 741 34.98 -3.33 1.55
C GLY A 741 36.43 -2.91 1.30
N ALA A 742 37.10 -3.39 0.25
CA ALA A 742 38.39 -2.85 -0.17
C ALA A 742 38.30 -1.36 -0.54
N ILE A 743 39.34 -0.60 -0.27
CA ILE A 743 39.46 0.82 -0.55
C ILE A 743 40.19 0.99 -1.88
N PHE A 744 39.59 1.73 -2.80
CA PHE A 744 40.18 2.03 -4.11
C PHE A 744 40.60 3.50 -4.13
N LEU A 745 41.86 3.73 -4.49
CA LEU A 745 42.49 5.06 -4.53
C LEU A 745 43.04 5.32 -5.93
N ASP A 746 43.14 6.60 -6.30
CA ASP A 746 43.74 7.03 -7.56
C ASP A 746 45.26 6.80 -7.56
N GLY A 747 45.69 5.84 -8.37
CA GLY A 747 47.09 5.47 -8.58
C GLY A 747 47.69 6.02 -9.88
N ASN A 748 47.03 6.93 -10.59
CA ASN A 748 47.46 7.36 -11.94
C ASN A 748 48.86 8.03 -11.96
N HIS A 749 49.33 8.52 -10.82
CA HIS A 749 50.70 9.02 -10.64
C HIS A 749 51.79 7.93 -10.77
N LEU A 750 51.40 6.66 -10.71
CA LEU A 750 52.27 5.49 -10.89
C LEU A 750 52.36 5.04 -12.35
N ALA A 751 51.64 5.69 -13.28
CA ALA A 751 51.70 5.35 -14.69
C ALA A 751 53.06 5.76 -15.27
N SER A 752 53.69 4.84 -16.00
CA SER A 752 54.99 5.05 -16.65
C SER A 752 55.04 4.33 -18.00
N ASP A 753 55.94 4.79 -18.87
CA ASP A 753 56.19 4.13 -20.15
C ASP A 753 56.78 2.71 -19.95
N ALA A 754 57.61 2.51 -18.92
CA ALA A 754 58.18 1.21 -18.58
C ALA A 754 57.10 0.18 -18.20
N LEU A 755 56.12 0.58 -17.39
CA LEU A 755 54.97 -0.27 -17.05
C LEU A 755 54.11 -0.56 -18.29
N ALA A 756 53.89 0.44 -19.15
CA ALA A 756 53.11 0.26 -20.37
C ALA A 756 53.78 -0.72 -21.35
N GLU A 757 55.10 -0.62 -21.55
CA GLU A 757 55.86 -1.57 -22.35
C GLU A 757 55.85 -2.97 -21.73
N ALA A 758 56.03 -3.09 -20.42
CA ALA A 758 55.96 -4.37 -19.73
C ALA A 758 54.58 -5.05 -19.87
N LEU A 759 53.48 -4.29 -19.93
CA LEU A 759 52.15 -4.82 -20.20
C LEU A 759 51.94 -5.14 -21.69
N ASN A 760 52.53 -4.37 -22.61
CA ASN A 760 52.51 -4.70 -24.05
C ASN A 760 53.13 -6.09 -24.30
N GLU A 761 54.30 -6.38 -23.72
CA GLU A 761 54.96 -7.70 -23.83
C GLU A 761 54.06 -8.87 -23.38
N VAL A 762 53.19 -8.64 -22.40
CA VAL A 762 52.26 -9.64 -21.88
C VAL A 762 51.13 -9.91 -22.87
N VAL A 763 50.62 -8.86 -23.51
CA VAL A 763 49.47 -8.95 -24.43
C VAL A 763 49.86 -9.10 -25.89
N ASP A 764 51.15 -9.10 -26.24
CA ASP A 764 51.61 -9.26 -27.62
C ASP A 764 51.29 -10.63 -28.22
N SER A 765 51.21 -11.68 -27.40
CA SER A 765 50.70 -12.99 -27.82
C SER A 765 49.17 -13.10 -27.76
N PHE A 766 48.48 -12.11 -27.18
CA PHE A 766 47.03 -12.15 -26.98
C PHE A 766 46.34 -11.57 -28.22
N GLU A 767 46.09 -12.43 -29.20
CA GLU A 767 45.36 -12.05 -30.40
C GLU A 767 43.97 -11.51 -30.05
N GLY A 768 43.64 -10.33 -30.58
CA GLY A 768 42.33 -9.74 -30.35
C GLY A 768 42.11 -9.14 -28.97
N PHE A 769 43.16 -8.81 -28.20
CA PHE A 769 43.03 -7.98 -27.01
C PHE A 769 43.03 -6.48 -27.37
N GLY A 770 42.05 -5.73 -26.84
CA GLY A 770 41.98 -4.29 -27.03
C GLY A 770 41.68 -3.47 -25.77
N PHE A 771 41.11 -4.08 -24.73
CA PHE A 771 40.52 -3.33 -23.62
C PHE A 771 40.37 -4.20 -22.37
N GLY A 772 40.94 -3.80 -21.24
CA GLY A 772 40.69 -4.55 -20.00
C GLY A 772 41.43 -4.02 -18.79
N ARG A 773 41.14 -4.60 -17.63
CA ARG A 773 41.81 -4.28 -16.36
C ARG A 773 42.66 -5.45 -15.88
N PHE A 774 43.95 -5.21 -15.76
CA PHE A 774 44.91 -6.10 -15.10
C PHE A 774 44.86 -5.88 -13.60
N ASP A 775 44.58 -6.93 -12.84
CA ASP A 775 44.74 -6.93 -11.39
C ASP A 775 46.12 -7.51 -11.06
N LEU A 776 47.00 -6.68 -10.51
CA LEU A 776 48.43 -6.94 -10.29
C LEU A 776 48.75 -7.04 -8.80
N ARG A 777 49.73 -7.88 -8.44
CA ARG A 777 50.44 -7.85 -7.15
C ARG A 777 51.90 -7.46 -7.37
N VAL A 778 52.40 -6.50 -6.59
CA VAL A 778 53.74 -5.93 -6.77
C VAL A 778 54.41 -5.70 -5.41
N PRO A 779 55.72 -5.98 -5.24
CA PRO A 779 56.40 -5.76 -3.97
C PRO A 779 56.40 -4.30 -3.49
N SER A 780 56.52 -3.34 -4.40
CA SER A 780 56.46 -1.91 -4.09
C SER A 780 55.87 -1.09 -5.25
N ALA A 781 55.50 0.16 -4.96
CA ALA A 781 55.07 1.12 -5.99
C ALA A 781 56.19 1.46 -7.00
N GLU A 782 57.46 1.41 -6.57
CA GLU A 782 58.61 1.65 -7.46
C GLU A 782 58.80 0.52 -8.46
N ASP A 783 58.62 -0.74 -8.03
CA ASP A 783 58.64 -1.90 -8.92
C ASP A 783 57.52 -1.82 -9.96
N LEU A 784 56.34 -1.34 -9.57
CA LEU A 784 55.22 -1.12 -10.48
C LEU A 784 55.58 -0.07 -11.54
N GLN A 785 56.09 1.09 -11.12
CA GLN A 785 56.54 2.14 -12.04
C GLN A 785 57.68 1.68 -12.95
N ALA A 786 58.56 0.80 -12.48
CA ALA A 786 59.63 0.23 -13.28
C ALA A 786 59.15 -0.87 -14.25
N GLY A 787 57.91 -1.34 -14.13
CA GLY A 787 57.38 -2.45 -14.92
C GLY A 787 58.03 -3.79 -14.60
N ARG A 788 58.53 -3.98 -13.37
CA ARG A 788 59.27 -5.18 -12.93
C ARG A 788 58.59 -5.87 -11.76
N HIS A 789 58.91 -7.14 -11.56
CA HIS A 789 58.50 -7.99 -10.43
C HIS A 789 56.98 -8.09 -10.13
N PHE A 790 56.12 -7.56 -10.98
CA PHE A 790 54.67 -7.69 -10.82
C PHE A 790 54.17 -9.07 -11.27
N LYS A 791 53.10 -9.52 -10.62
CA LYS A 791 52.35 -10.72 -10.99
C LYS A 791 50.91 -10.36 -11.35
N ILE A 792 50.45 -10.82 -12.50
CA ILE A 792 49.07 -10.64 -12.97
C ILE A 792 48.20 -11.72 -12.34
N LEU A 793 47.28 -11.32 -11.47
CA LEU A 793 46.31 -12.21 -10.84
C LEU A 793 45.14 -12.53 -11.77
N GLU A 794 44.66 -11.51 -12.48
CA GLU A 794 43.46 -11.58 -13.31
C GLU A 794 43.49 -10.49 -14.39
N LEU A 795 42.92 -10.80 -15.56
CA LEU A 795 42.62 -9.83 -16.61
C LEU A 795 41.12 -9.84 -16.85
N ASN A 796 40.48 -8.70 -16.61
CA ASN A 796 39.04 -8.53 -16.78
C ASN A 796 38.73 -7.85 -18.13
N GLY A 797 37.68 -8.31 -18.82
CA GLY A 797 37.27 -7.81 -20.13
C GLY A 797 36.42 -6.54 -20.10
N VAL A 798 35.47 -6.42 -21.03
CA VAL A 798 34.66 -5.21 -21.28
C VAL A 798 33.77 -4.80 -20.11
N SER A 799 33.38 -5.76 -19.26
CA SER A 799 32.57 -5.53 -18.06
C SER A 799 33.36 -4.90 -16.91
N SER A 800 34.69 -4.83 -17.01
CA SER A 800 35.53 -4.16 -16.01
C SER A 800 35.39 -2.65 -16.08
N GLU A 801 35.46 -2.00 -14.92
CA GLU A 801 35.46 -0.54 -14.82
C GLU A 801 36.79 -0.01 -14.30
N SER A 802 37.08 1.24 -14.67
CA SER A 802 38.11 2.08 -14.08
C SER A 802 37.78 2.31 -12.61
N THR A 803 38.32 1.49 -11.73
CA THR A 803 37.93 1.46 -10.31
C THR A 803 38.48 2.61 -9.47
N ASP A 804 39.44 3.37 -9.99
CA ASP A 804 39.99 4.56 -9.35
C ASP A 804 38.95 5.70 -9.26
N ILE A 805 37.85 5.62 -10.01
CA ILE A 805 36.72 6.54 -9.86
C ILE A 805 36.20 6.55 -8.42
N TYR A 806 36.31 5.43 -7.69
CA TYR A 806 35.84 5.31 -6.30
C TYR A 806 36.77 5.96 -5.28
N ASP A 807 37.86 6.62 -5.68
CA ASP A 807 38.66 7.43 -4.76
C ASP A 807 37.75 8.47 -4.05
N PRO A 808 37.77 8.57 -2.71
CA PRO A 808 36.97 9.53 -1.97
C PRO A 808 37.14 10.99 -2.37
N LYS A 809 38.24 11.34 -3.04
CA LYS A 809 38.52 12.67 -3.59
C LYS A 809 37.75 12.96 -4.88
N ASN A 810 37.32 11.93 -5.60
CA ASN A 810 36.62 12.07 -6.87
C ASN A 810 35.17 12.51 -6.66
N SER A 811 34.68 13.39 -7.53
CA SER A 811 33.26 13.73 -7.62
C SER A 811 32.53 12.74 -8.53
N ILE A 812 31.20 12.62 -8.37
CA ILE A 812 30.39 11.78 -9.25
C ILE A 812 30.48 12.22 -10.72
N LEU A 813 30.62 13.52 -10.99
CA LEU A 813 30.80 14.07 -12.34
C LEU A 813 32.13 13.61 -12.96
N ALA A 814 33.21 13.57 -12.18
CA ALA A 814 34.49 13.02 -12.62
C ALA A 814 34.37 11.51 -12.92
N GLY A 815 33.68 10.77 -12.05
CA GLY A 815 33.38 9.35 -12.25
C GLY A 815 32.60 9.09 -13.54
N TRP A 816 31.49 9.80 -13.78
CA TRP A 816 30.72 9.70 -15.02
C TRP A 816 31.54 10.07 -16.25
N THR A 817 32.32 11.15 -16.17
CA THR A 817 33.20 11.55 -17.28
C THR A 817 34.18 10.44 -17.65
N LYS A 818 34.79 9.80 -16.64
CA LYS A 818 35.73 8.71 -16.85
C LYS A 818 35.06 7.45 -17.41
N LEU A 819 33.92 7.04 -16.84
CA LEU A 819 33.13 5.91 -17.34
C LEU A 819 32.64 6.13 -18.78
N CYS A 820 32.17 7.33 -19.11
CA CYS A 820 31.78 7.67 -20.48
C CYS A 820 32.97 7.61 -21.45
N ARG A 821 34.15 8.11 -21.05
CA ARG A 821 35.39 7.97 -21.85
C ARG A 821 35.78 6.50 -22.05
N GLN A 822 35.69 5.70 -20.99
CA GLN A 822 35.94 4.26 -21.04
C GLN A 822 35.02 3.57 -22.06
N TRP A 823 33.69 3.81 -22.00
CA TRP A 823 32.75 3.22 -22.96
C TRP A 823 32.95 3.76 -24.39
N ALA A 824 33.29 5.04 -24.55
CA ALA A 824 33.64 5.58 -25.86
C ALA A 824 34.86 4.88 -26.47
N LEU A 825 35.85 4.51 -25.66
CA LEU A 825 37.00 3.70 -26.09
C LEU A 825 36.57 2.28 -26.48
N ALA A 826 35.75 1.60 -25.68
CA ALA A 826 35.26 0.26 -26.01
C ALA A 826 34.52 0.23 -27.36
N PHE A 827 33.63 1.19 -27.62
CA PHE A 827 32.96 1.34 -28.92
C PHE A 827 33.95 1.62 -30.06
N LYS A 828 34.92 2.52 -29.83
CA LYS A 828 35.94 2.88 -30.84
C LYS A 828 36.83 1.69 -31.21
N ILE A 829 37.27 0.91 -30.22
CA ILE A 829 38.10 -0.29 -30.43
C ILE A 829 37.28 -1.36 -31.15
N GLY A 830 36.05 -1.61 -30.72
CA GLY A 830 35.16 -2.56 -31.38
C GLY A 830 34.86 -2.18 -32.84
N ASP A 831 34.72 -0.89 -33.14
CA ASP A 831 34.54 -0.40 -34.52
C ASP A 831 35.79 -0.59 -35.39
N ARG A 832 36.98 -0.52 -34.79
CA ARG A 832 38.24 -0.84 -35.48
C ARG A 832 38.34 -2.33 -35.79
N PHE A 833 37.99 -3.21 -34.84
CA PHE A 833 37.92 -4.65 -35.12
C PHE A 833 36.83 -4.97 -36.15
N ARG A 834 35.69 -4.28 -36.12
CA ARG A 834 34.66 -4.37 -37.17
C ARG A 834 35.22 -4.01 -38.55
N SER A 835 35.97 -2.92 -38.63
CA SER A 835 36.63 -2.48 -39.86
C SER A 835 37.71 -3.45 -40.34
N ALA A 836 38.28 -4.24 -39.42
CA ALA A 836 39.25 -5.31 -39.70
C ALA A 836 38.60 -6.67 -40.06
N GLY A 837 37.27 -6.73 -40.20
CA GLY A 837 36.54 -7.92 -40.66
C GLY A 837 35.82 -8.73 -39.58
N HIS A 838 35.90 -8.34 -38.30
CA HIS A 838 35.15 -9.02 -37.24
C HIS A 838 33.67 -8.64 -37.26
N THR A 839 32.79 -9.60 -36.97
CA THR A 839 31.33 -9.38 -36.97
C THR A 839 30.81 -9.11 -35.56
N PRO A 840 30.11 -7.99 -35.29
CA PRO A 840 29.56 -7.72 -33.97
C PRO A 840 28.55 -8.78 -33.52
N PRO A 841 28.51 -9.13 -32.21
CA PRO A 841 27.54 -10.09 -31.69
C PRO A 841 26.11 -9.59 -31.89
N ARG A 842 25.14 -10.49 -32.05
CA ARG A 842 23.73 -10.08 -32.19
C ARG A 842 23.19 -9.67 -30.81
N PRO A 843 22.24 -8.71 -30.72
CA PRO A 843 21.64 -8.33 -29.44
C PRO A 843 21.09 -9.52 -28.64
N ARG A 844 20.51 -10.52 -29.32
CA ARG A 844 20.01 -11.74 -28.67
C ARG A 844 21.11 -12.55 -27.95
N ASP A 845 22.33 -12.55 -28.47
CA ASP A 845 23.46 -13.29 -27.91
C ASP A 845 23.98 -12.59 -26.62
N VAL A 846 23.91 -11.25 -26.61
CA VAL A 846 24.15 -10.42 -25.42
C VAL A 846 23.11 -10.73 -24.33
N PHE A 847 21.82 -10.72 -24.67
CA PHE A 847 20.75 -11.05 -23.72
C PHE A 847 20.85 -12.48 -23.19
N ALA A 848 21.16 -13.45 -24.06
CA ALA A 848 21.34 -14.85 -23.65
C ALA A 848 22.53 -15.03 -22.69
N THR A 849 23.62 -14.29 -22.90
CA THR A 849 24.79 -14.32 -22.01
C THR A 849 24.48 -13.71 -20.64
N ILE A 850 23.78 -12.56 -20.59
CA ILE A 850 23.33 -11.95 -19.34
C ILE A 850 22.34 -12.87 -18.59
N ARG A 851 21.44 -13.53 -19.32
CA ARG A 851 20.48 -14.47 -18.73
C ARG A 851 21.18 -15.66 -18.09
N ARG A 852 22.10 -16.32 -18.82
CA ARG A 852 22.90 -17.44 -18.28
C ARG A 852 23.68 -17.06 -17.03
N HIS A 853 24.27 -15.86 -17.03
CA HIS A 853 24.98 -15.34 -15.85
C HIS A 853 24.07 -15.20 -14.62
N ARG A 854 22.81 -14.75 -14.79
CA ARG A 854 21.83 -14.62 -13.70
C ARG A 854 21.26 -15.95 -13.21
N GLU A 855 21.18 -16.95 -14.09
CA GLU A 855 20.65 -18.28 -13.79
C GLU A 855 21.70 -19.20 -13.16
N ARG A 856 22.98 -18.83 -13.19
CA ARG A 856 24.06 -19.61 -12.58
C ARG A 856 23.94 -19.61 -11.05
N GLU A 857 24.07 -20.79 -10.45
CA GLU A 857 24.14 -20.93 -9.00
C GLU A 857 25.45 -20.33 -8.46
N HIS A 858 25.33 -19.52 -7.42
CA HIS A 858 26.46 -18.78 -6.85
C HIS A 858 27.06 -19.53 -5.65
N PHE A 859 28.36 -19.82 -5.69
CA PHE A 859 29.07 -20.43 -4.57
C PHE A 859 29.86 -19.37 -3.78
N GLU A 860 29.53 -19.17 -2.51
CA GLU A 860 30.28 -18.30 -1.61
C GLU A 860 31.27 -19.10 -0.74
N ALA A 861 32.56 -18.89 -0.96
CA ALA A 861 33.62 -19.54 -0.18
C ALA A 861 33.68 -19.11 1.31
N ALA A 862 32.96 -18.04 1.68
CA ALA A 862 32.95 -17.49 3.04
C ALA A 862 32.33 -18.46 4.07
N ASP A 863 31.50 -19.42 3.63
CA ASP A 863 30.88 -20.42 4.50
C ASP A 863 31.82 -21.58 4.89
N ILE A 864 33.06 -21.60 4.37
CA ILE A 864 34.03 -22.69 4.58
C ILE A 864 35.20 -22.26 5.48
N GLN A 865 35.51 -20.97 5.54
CA GLN A 865 36.69 -20.45 6.25
C GLN A 865 36.49 -20.25 7.78
N THR A 866 35.27 -20.26 8.30
CA THR A 866 34.95 -20.08 9.74
C THR A 866 35.13 -21.35 10.59
N ALA A 867 35.98 -22.29 10.14
CA ALA A 867 36.18 -23.57 10.82
C ALA A 867 37.65 -24.02 10.84
N SER A 868 38.61 -23.10 10.63
CA SER A 868 40.05 -23.44 10.54
C SER A 868 40.90 -23.01 11.74
N GLU A 869 40.33 -22.52 12.84
CA GLU A 869 41.10 -22.11 14.03
C GLU A 869 40.82 -22.94 15.29
N THR A 870 40.07 -24.05 15.19
CA THR A 870 39.74 -24.91 16.33
C THR A 870 40.16 -26.38 16.18
N ASP A 871 41.20 -26.67 15.40
CA ASP A 871 41.89 -27.97 15.43
C ASP A 871 43.36 -27.81 15.79
#